data_AF-I3MDA7-F1
#
_entry.id   AF-I3MDA7-F1
#
_cell.length_a   1.000
_cell.length_b   1.000
_cell.length_c   1.000
_cell.angle_alpha   90.00
_cell.angle_beta   90.00
_cell.angle_gamma   90.00
#
_symmetry.space_group_name_H-M   'P 1'
#
loop_
_entity.id
_entity.type
_entity.pdbx_description
1 polymer ?
#
loop_
_entity_poly.entity_id
_entity_poly.type
_entity_poly.pdbx_seq_one_letter_code
_entity_poly.pdbx_strand_id
1 'polypeptide(L)'
;MAAMAPGGSGSGGGGVNPFLSDSDEDDDEVAATEERRAGLRLSAGGDLDPGSAGSLSPQDPVALGSSTRPGLPGEASVPAMALGGTGETPARLSIDAIAAQLLRDQYLLTALELHTELLESGRELPRLRDYFSNPGNFERQSGTPPGMGPPGIPGAAGVGGAGGREPSTTSGGGQLNRAGSISTLDSLDFARYSDDGNRETDERVAEHEVPLQERKNYKSSPEIQEPIKPLEKRALNFLVNEFLLKNNYKLTSITFSDENDDQDFELWDDVGLNIPKPPDLLQLYRDFGNHQVTGKDLVDVASGVEEDELEALTPVLGSLPPSLETPQPVENSLLIQKLEDKISLLNSEKWSLMEQIRRLESEMDCLKNEHFAIPAVFESIQPSLDPSPHKDSEDSGQSQVVNNLEKGKNKDIHPSITDKTDSIILKENSSDSFPRIEREGMPSSFPASKTTVHFDKPNRKLSPAFHQALLSFCRMSADSRLGSEVSRIADSEKSVMLMLGRCLPHIVPNVLLAKREELIPLILCTACLHPEPKERDQLLHILFNLIKRPDDEQRQMILTGCVAFARHVGPTRVEAELLPQCWEQINHKYPERRLLVAESCGALAPYLPKEIRSSLVLSMLQQMLMEDKADLVREAVIKSLGIIMGYIDDPDKYQQGFELLLSALGDPSERVVSATHQVFLPAYAAWTTELGNLQSHLIPTLLNKIEKLLREGEHGLDEHKLHMYLSALQSLIPSLFALVLQNAPFSSKAKLHGEVPQIEVTRFPRPMSPLQDVSTIIGSREQLAVLLQLYDYQLEHEGTTGWESLLWVVNQLLPQLIEIVGKINVTSTACVHEFSRFFWRLCRTFGKIFTNTKVKPQFQEILRLSEENIDSSAGNGVLTKATVPIYATGVLTCYIQEEDRKLLVGFLEDVMTLLSLSHAPLDSLKASFVELGANPAYHELLLTVLWYGVVHTSALVRCTAARMFELLVKGVNETLVAQRVVPALITLSSDPEISVRIATIPAFGTIMETVIQRELLERVKMQLASFLEDPQYQDQHSLHTEIIKTFGRVGPNAEPRFRDEFVIPHLHKLALVNNLQIVDSKRLDIATHLFEAYSALSCCFISEDLMVNHFLPGLRCLRTDMEHLSPEHEVILSSMIKECEQKVENKTVQEPQGSMSIAASLVSEDTKTKFLNKMGQLTTSGAMLANVFQRKK
;
A
#
# COMPACT_ATOMS: atom_id res chain seq x y z
N MET A 1 14.34 -12.44 -58.97
CA MET A 1 15.03 -12.80 -60.23
C MET A 1 16.19 -13.73 -59.90
N ALA A 2 16.55 -14.68 -60.78
CA ALA A 2 17.74 -15.58 -60.73
C ALA A 2 18.10 -16.21 -59.35
N ALA A 3 17.90 -17.50 -59.03
CA ALA A 3 18.02 -18.77 -59.76
C ALA A 3 19.46 -19.29 -59.97
N MET A 4 19.80 -20.38 -59.29
CA MET A 4 20.68 -21.46 -59.78
C MET A 4 20.43 -22.76 -58.99
N ALA A 5 20.67 -23.90 -59.64
CA ALA A 5 20.74 -25.24 -59.06
C ALA A 5 22.02 -25.92 -59.56
N PRO A 6 22.46 -27.06 -58.98
CA PRO A 6 22.19 -28.32 -59.67
C PRO A 6 21.95 -29.51 -58.72
N GLY A 7 21.78 -30.71 -59.30
CA GLY A 7 21.84 -32.01 -58.60
C GLY A 7 22.30 -33.12 -59.55
N GLY A 8 22.50 -34.36 -59.06
CA GLY A 8 22.74 -35.51 -59.94
C GLY A 8 23.25 -36.82 -59.30
N SER A 9 22.67 -37.95 -59.75
CA SER A 9 23.12 -39.36 -59.62
C SER A 9 23.27 -40.00 -58.23
N GLY A 10 23.02 -41.31 -58.03
CA GLY A 10 22.38 -42.30 -58.93
C GLY A 10 22.73 -43.79 -58.62
N SER A 11 21.84 -44.72 -59.02
CA SER A 11 21.97 -46.21 -58.93
C SER A 11 21.82 -46.85 -57.53
N GLY A 12 21.24 -48.04 -57.30
CA GLY A 12 20.48 -48.93 -58.20
C GLY A 12 20.44 -50.41 -57.73
N GLY A 13 19.24 -51.00 -57.55
CA GLY A 13 19.00 -52.43 -57.23
C GLY A 13 19.03 -52.80 -55.73
N GLY A 14 18.32 -53.81 -55.21
CA GLY A 14 17.22 -54.63 -55.78
C GLY A 14 17.23 -56.11 -55.32
N GLY A 15 16.16 -56.65 -54.70
CA GLY A 15 16.09 -58.08 -54.35
C GLY A 15 14.88 -58.58 -53.52
N VAL A 16 13.98 -59.30 -54.18
CA VAL A 16 13.06 -60.40 -53.75
C VAL A 16 12.81 -60.77 -52.27
N ASN A 17 11.51 -60.93 -51.94
CA ASN A 17 10.99 -61.99 -51.04
C ASN A 17 10.93 -63.35 -51.78
N PRO A 18 11.10 -64.48 -51.06
CA PRO A 18 10.35 -65.70 -51.41
C PRO A 18 9.95 -66.62 -50.22
N PHE A 19 8.73 -67.21 -50.31
CA PHE A 19 8.28 -68.52 -49.75
C PHE A 19 8.29 -68.71 -48.20
N LEU A 20 7.15 -68.92 -47.53
CA LEU A 20 6.18 -70.04 -47.52
C LEU A 20 6.49 -71.16 -46.49
N SER A 21 5.65 -71.22 -45.47
CA SER A 21 5.02 -72.40 -44.80
C SER A 21 4.11 -71.81 -43.71
N ASP A 22 2.78 -71.95 -43.72
CA ASP A 22 1.93 -73.15 -43.76
C ASP A 22 2.07 -74.02 -42.51
N SER A 23 1.04 -73.99 -41.67
CA SER A 23 0.65 -74.98 -40.65
C SER A 23 -0.77 -74.60 -40.20
N ASP A 24 -1.76 -75.10 -40.94
CA ASP A 24 -3.19 -75.05 -40.59
C ASP A 24 -3.52 -76.13 -39.53
N GLU A 25 -4.82 -76.38 -39.32
CA GLU A 25 -5.42 -77.52 -38.59
C GLU A 25 -5.33 -77.44 -37.03
N ASP A 26 -6.38 -77.70 -36.26
CA ASP A 26 -7.76 -78.09 -36.65
C ASP A 26 -8.83 -77.69 -35.61
N ASP A 27 -10.10 -77.80 -36.02
CA ASP A 27 -11.32 -77.54 -35.21
C ASP A 27 -11.56 -78.55 -34.08
N ASP A 28 -12.48 -78.22 -33.15
CA ASP A 28 -13.51 -79.21 -32.78
C ASP A 28 -14.86 -78.57 -32.35
N GLU A 29 -15.94 -79.14 -32.87
CA GLU A 29 -17.36 -78.76 -32.80
C GLU A 29 -18.10 -79.59 -31.70
N VAL A 30 -19.41 -79.53 -31.36
CA VAL A 30 -20.53 -78.57 -31.50
C VAL A 30 -21.59 -78.85 -30.39
N ALA A 31 -22.50 -77.88 -30.22
CA ALA A 31 -23.72 -77.80 -29.41
C ALA A 31 -24.56 -79.05 -29.04
N ALA A 32 -25.39 -78.84 -28.01
CA ALA A 32 -26.80 -79.27 -27.98
C ALA A 32 -27.71 -78.07 -27.62
N THR A 33 -29.01 -78.13 -27.94
CA THR A 33 -29.94 -76.98 -28.01
C THR A 33 -31.24 -77.16 -27.21
N GLU A 34 -31.94 -76.06 -26.91
CA GLU A 34 -33.43 -75.89 -26.82
C GLU A 34 -33.77 -74.46 -26.31
N GLU A 35 -34.92 -73.81 -26.56
CA GLU A 35 -35.91 -73.87 -27.66
C GLU A 35 -36.65 -72.50 -27.71
N ARG A 36 -36.98 -71.96 -28.92
CA ARG A 36 -38.29 -71.36 -29.35
C ARG A 36 -38.23 -70.11 -30.25
N ARG A 37 -38.64 -70.33 -31.52
CA ARG A 37 -39.59 -69.54 -32.36
C ARG A 37 -39.66 -68.03 -32.07
N ALA A 38 -39.14 -67.09 -32.86
CA ALA A 38 -38.74 -67.04 -34.28
C ALA A 38 -39.88 -67.00 -35.33
N GLY A 39 -39.77 -66.03 -36.26
CA GLY A 39 -40.67 -65.73 -37.40
C GLY A 39 -41.50 -64.45 -37.23
N LEU A 40 -41.77 -63.62 -38.26
CA LEU A 40 -41.20 -63.51 -39.61
C LEU A 40 -41.61 -62.13 -40.20
N ARG A 41 -40.86 -61.55 -41.15
CA ARG A 41 -41.29 -60.38 -41.95
C ARG A 41 -41.65 -60.81 -43.37
N LEU A 42 -42.89 -60.56 -43.82
CA LEU A 42 -43.25 -59.94 -45.12
C LEU A 42 -44.75 -60.07 -45.49
N SER A 43 -45.27 -59.00 -46.12
CA SER A 43 -46.39 -58.95 -47.08
C SER A 43 -47.88 -58.98 -46.64
N ALA A 44 -48.64 -58.07 -47.28
CA ALA A 44 -50.08 -58.05 -47.58
C ALA A 44 -51.11 -57.60 -46.51
N GLY A 45 -51.53 -56.31 -46.56
CA GLY A 45 -52.88 -55.87 -46.17
C GLY A 45 -53.01 -54.47 -45.50
N GLY A 46 -53.38 -53.44 -46.28
CA GLY A 46 -53.69 -52.05 -45.81
C GLY A 46 -52.42 -51.20 -45.52
N ASP A 47 -52.14 -50.09 -46.19
CA ASP A 47 -52.87 -48.82 -46.40
C ASP A 47 -52.99 -47.97 -45.11
N LEU A 48 -52.56 -46.69 -45.07
CA LEU A 48 -51.87 -45.85 -46.07
C LEU A 48 -51.04 -44.73 -45.39
N ASP A 49 -50.14 -44.12 -46.15
CA ASP A 49 -49.32 -42.93 -45.78
C ASP A 49 -50.03 -41.63 -46.26
N PRO A 50 -49.51 -40.39 -46.06
CA PRO A 50 -49.59 -39.64 -44.82
C PRO A 50 -50.36 -38.29 -44.94
N GLY A 51 -50.69 -37.71 -43.79
CA GLY A 51 -50.97 -36.27 -43.64
C GLY A 51 -52.43 -35.88 -43.37
N SER A 52 -52.65 -34.57 -43.23
CA SER A 52 -53.94 -33.84 -43.23
C SER A 52 -55.13 -34.40 -42.42
N ALA A 53 -55.29 -33.83 -41.22
CA ALA A 53 -56.52 -33.16 -40.74
C ALA A 53 -57.86 -33.95 -40.54
N GLY A 54 -58.73 -33.40 -39.68
CA GLY A 54 -60.09 -33.88 -39.42
C GLY A 54 -60.20 -34.63 -38.08
N SER A 55 -60.51 -33.99 -36.95
CA SER A 55 -61.77 -33.31 -36.56
C SER A 55 -62.91 -34.26 -36.23
N LEU A 56 -63.55 -34.05 -35.07
CA LEU A 56 -64.95 -33.62 -35.04
C LEU A 56 -65.33 -32.97 -33.69
N SER A 57 -65.87 -31.76 -33.78
CA SER A 57 -66.51 -30.96 -32.71
C SER A 57 -67.83 -31.61 -32.25
N PRO A 58 -68.49 -31.17 -31.16
CA PRO A 58 -69.18 -29.85 -31.05
C PRO A 58 -68.86 -29.09 -29.72
N GLN A 59 -69.24 -27.82 -29.48
CA GLN A 59 -69.97 -26.82 -30.28
C GLN A 59 -69.67 -25.37 -29.80
N ASP A 60 -69.41 -24.46 -30.74
CA ASP A 60 -70.02 -23.12 -30.93
C ASP A 60 -69.99 -21.99 -29.85
N PRO A 61 -70.13 -20.69 -30.24
CA PRO A 61 -69.85 -20.05 -31.55
C PRO A 61 -69.28 -18.58 -31.51
N VAL A 62 -69.06 -17.99 -32.72
CA VAL A 62 -68.92 -16.52 -33.04
C VAL A 62 -67.66 -15.81 -32.50
N ALA A 63 -66.61 -15.46 -33.26
CA ALA A 63 -66.41 -14.59 -34.46
C ALA A 63 -66.10 -13.09 -34.12
N LEU A 64 -64.92 -12.53 -34.46
CA LEU A 64 -64.38 -12.02 -35.76
C LEU A 64 -64.86 -10.57 -36.10
N GLY A 65 -63.96 -9.56 -36.22
CA GLY A 65 -64.43 -8.19 -36.58
C GLY A 65 -63.50 -6.93 -36.53
N SER A 66 -62.25 -6.99 -36.99
CA SER A 66 -61.47 -5.89 -37.64
C SER A 66 -61.68 -4.36 -37.36
N SER A 67 -60.56 -3.66 -37.07
CA SER A 67 -60.10 -2.38 -37.67
C SER A 67 -60.29 -0.99 -37.01
N THR A 68 -59.34 -0.09 -37.34
CA THR A 68 -59.26 1.39 -37.23
C THR A 68 -59.02 2.14 -35.89
N ARG A 69 -58.24 3.24 -36.04
CA ARG A 69 -57.92 4.36 -35.12
C ARG A 69 -59.16 5.09 -34.53
N PRO A 70 -59.01 6.01 -33.54
CA PRO A 70 -58.05 6.07 -32.42
C PRO A 70 -58.71 6.50 -31.07
N GLY A 71 -58.03 6.33 -29.92
CA GLY A 71 -58.37 7.07 -28.68
C GLY A 71 -58.13 6.36 -27.34
N LEU A 72 -57.89 7.15 -26.30
CA LEU A 72 -57.84 6.79 -24.86
C LEU A 72 -59.24 6.93 -24.21
N PRO A 73 -59.48 6.47 -22.96
CA PRO A 73 -58.81 5.43 -22.16
C PRO A 73 -59.82 4.39 -21.58
N GLY A 74 -59.36 3.38 -20.80
CA GLY A 74 -60.26 2.61 -19.91
C GLY A 74 -59.82 1.17 -19.53
N GLU A 75 -59.14 1.06 -18.39
CA GLU A 75 -59.09 -0.09 -17.44
C GLU A 75 -59.09 -1.58 -17.92
N ALA A 76 -57.90 -2.20 -17.76
CA ALA A 76 -57.64 -3.50 -17.12
C ALA A 76 -58.36 -4.80 -17.57
N SER A 77 -57.62 -5.67 -18.29
CA SER A 77 -57.15 -6.96 -17.71
C SER A 77 -56.08 -7.67 -18.58
N VAL A 78 -55.27 -8.52 -17.92
CA VAL A 78 -54.12 -9.31 -18.43
C VAL A 78 -54.55 -10.70 -18.96
N PRO A 79 -53.68 -11.56 -19.58
CA PRO A 79 -52.23 -11.43 -19.88
C PRO A 79 -51.75 -11.87 -21.31
N ALA A 80 -50.60 -11.35 -21.78
CA ALA A 80 -49.53 -12.14 -22.45
C ALA A 80 -48.25 -11.32 -22.81
N MET A 81 -47.08 -11.85 -22.42
CA MET A 81 -45.72 -11.69 -22.98
C MET A 81 -45.07 -10.30 -23.26
N ALA A 82 -43.93 -10.11 -22.56
CA ALA A 82 -42.66 -9.51 -23.06
C ALA A 82 -42.55 -8.01 -23.39
N LEU A 83 -42.37 -7.17 -22.36
CA LEU A 83 -41.15 -6.33 -22.12
C LEU A 83 -41.37 -5.35 -20.95
N GLY A 84 -40.31 -4.97 -20.24
CA GLY A 84 -40.32 -3.94 -19.19
C GLY A 84 -40.10 -4.50 -17.78
N GLY A 85 -39.20 -3.88 -17.01
CA GLY A 85 -38.72 -4.42 -15.74
C GLY A 85 -39.44 -3.90 -14.49
N THR A 86 -39.49 -4.77 -13.48
CA THR A 86 -39.35 -4.42 -12.06
C THR A 86 -38.04 -5.08 -11.59
N GLY A 87 -37.27 -4.55 -10.64
CA GLY A 87 -37.71 -3.80 -9.46
C GLY A 87 -37.71 -4.71 -8.22
N GLU A 88 -36.86 -5.74 -8.19
CA GLU A 88 -36.69 -6.59 -7.01
C GLU A 88 -36.06 -5.80 -5.85
N THR A 89 -36.78 -5.72 -4.73
CA THR A 89 -36.18 -5.40 -3.44
C THR A 89 -35.20 -6.51 -3.05
N PRO A 90 -33.98 -6.21 -2.58
CA PRO A 90 -33.04 -7.25 -2.16
C PRO A 90 -33.68 -8.10 -1.05
N ALA A 91 -33.66 -9.43 -1.24
CA ALA A 91 -34.28 -10.36 -0.31
C ALA A 91 -33.65 -10.22 1.09
N ARG A 92 -34.47 -9.92 2.10
CA ARG A 92 -34.01 -9.90 3.50
C ARG A 92 -33.52 -11.29 3.88
N LEU A 93 -32.22 -11.41 4.13
CA LEU A 93 -31.59 -12.65 4.60
C LEU A 93 -32.29 -13.14 5.87
N SER A 94 -32.61 -14.43 5.93
CA SER A 94 -33.25 -15.02 7.11
C SER A 94 -32.21 -15.22 8.23
N ILE A 95 -32.66 -15.13 9.49
CA ILE A 95 -31.74 -15.27 10.63
C ILE A 95 -31.11 -16.68 10.69
N ASP A 96 -31.80 -17.72 10.22
CA ASP A 96 -31.19 -19.06 10.06
C ASP A 96 -30.14 -19.10 8.94
N ALA A 97 -30.29 -18.32 7.85
CA ALA A 97 -29.26 -18.21 6.82
C ALA A 97 -28.01 -17.48 7.35
N ILE A 98 -28.20 -16.45 8.19
CA ILE A 98 -27.10 -15.75 8.89
C ILE A 98 -26.42 -16.70 9.87
N ALA A 99 -27.17 -17.39 10.73
CA ALA A 99 -26.65 -18.40 11.66
C ALA A 99 -25.91 -19.55 10.93
N ALA A 100 -26.44 -20.02 9.80
CA ALA A 100 -25.78 -21.01 8.95
C ALA A 100 -24.47 -20.48 8.33
N GLN A 101 -24.39 -19.18 8.04
CA GLN A 101 -23.18 -18.56 7.54
C GLN A 101 -22.12 -18.43 8.65
N LEU A 102 -22.48 -17.84 9.80
CA LEU A 102 -21.55 -17.67 10.94
C LEU A 102 -20.93 -19.00 11.41
N LEU A 103 -21.71 -20.08 11.43
CA LEU A 103 -21.20 -21.42 11.79
C LEU A 103 -20.34 -22.07 10.69
N ARG A 104 -20.63 -21.82 9.40
CA ARG A 104 -19.77 -22.28 8.29
C ARG A 104 -18.42 -21.56 8.31
N ASP A 105 -18.46 -20.26 8.58
CA ASP A 105 -17.33 -19.35 8.45
C ASP A 105 -16.50 -19.25 9.74
N GLN A 106 -16.80 -20.10 10.74
CA GLN A 106 -16.13 -20.20 12.04
C GLN A 106 -16.19 -18.95 12.95
N TYR A 107 -17.13 -18.03 12.70
CA TYR A 107 -17.42 -16.89 13.58
C TYR A 107 -18.21 -17.32 14.83
N LEU A 108 -17.64 -18.23 15.63
CA LEU A 108 -18.35 -18.91 16.72
C LEU A 108 -18.74 -17.97 17.86
N LEU A 109 -17.96 -16.93 18.14
CA LEU A 109 -18.32 -15.94 19.16
C LEU A 109 -19.57 -15.15 18.74
N THR A 110 -19.60 -14.63 17.52
CA THR A 110 -20.76 -13.92 16.95
C THR A 110 -21.96 -14.85 16.75
N ALA A 111 -21.75 -16.14 16.47
CA ALA A 111 -22.81 -17.14 16.46
C ALA A 111 -23.37 -17.43 17.86
N LEU A 112 -22.54 -17.35 18.91
CA LEU A 112 -22.94 -17.51 20.31
C LEU A 112 -23.69 -16.27 20.81
N GLU A 113 -23.21 -15.07 20.51
CA GLU A 113 -23.88 -13.79 20.79
C GLU A 113 -25.28 -13.76 20.17
N LEU A 114 -25.38 -14.10 18.87
CA LEU A 114 -26.66 -14.25 18.17
C LEU A 114 -27.53 -15.35 18.80
N HIS A 115 -26.94 -16.44 19.32
CA HIS A 115 -27.71 -17.48 20.00
C HIS A 115 -28.32 -16.96 21.31
N THR A 116 -27.55 -16.23 22.11
CA THR A 116 -27.99 -15.68 23.40
C THR A 116 -28.99 -14.54 23.23
N GLU A 117 -28.78 -13.61 22.30
CA GLU A 117 -29.72 -12.51 22.01
C GLU A 117 -31.07 -13.05 21.50
N LEU A 118 -31.05 -14.12 20.70
CA LEU A 118 -32.27 -14.81 20.28
C LEU A 118 -32.97 -15.49 21.48
N LEU A 119 -32.23 -16.20 22.33
CA LEU A 119 -32.81 -16.82 23.54
C LEU A 119 -33.44 -15.78 24.49
N GLU A 120 -32.78 -14.65 24.72
CA GLU A 120 -33.28 -13.56 25.58
C GLU A 120 -34.50 -12.84 24.96
N SER A 121 -34.56 -12.74 23.63
CA SER A 121 -35.76 -12.30 22.91
C SER A 121 -36.83 -13.38 22.72
N GLY A 122 -36.70 -14.53 23.40
CA GLY A 122 -37.70 -15.61 23.44
C GLY A 122 -37.81 -16.42 22.15
N ARG A 123 -36.75 -16.45 21.32
CA ARG A 123 -36.70 -17.14 20.03
C ARG A 123 -35.52 -18.11 19.99
N GLU A 124 -35.76 -19.38 19.69
CA GLU A 124 -34.67 -20.35 19.56
C GLU A 124 -34.46 -20.74 18.09
N LEU A 125 -33.21 -20.62 17.60
CA LEU A 125 -32.79 -21.23 16.35
C LEU A 125 -32.18 -22.61 16.64
N PRO A 126 -32.81 -23.72 16.19
CA PRO A 126 -32.32 -25.06 16.46
C PRO A 126 -30.87 -25.27 16.02
N ARG A 127 -30.46 -24.68 14.89
CA ARG A 127 -29.10 -24.78 14.36
C ARG A 127 -28.03 -24.24 15.32
N LEU A 128 -28.31 -23.12 16.00
CA LEU A 128 -27.39 -22.55 16.99
C LEU A 128 -27.42 -23.39 18.27
N ARG A 129 -28.62 -23.69 18.80
CA ARG A 129 -28.78 -24.55 19.98
C ARG A 129 -28.04 -25.88 19.82
N ASP A 130 -28.28 -26.60 18.74
CA ASP A 130 -27.72 -27.93 18.51
C ASP A 130 -26.20 -27.89 18.27
N TYR A 131 -25.67 -26.74 17.84
CA TYR A 131 -24.22 -26.50 17.75
C TYR A 131 -23.59 -26.21 19.12
N PHE A 132 -24.15 -25.30 19.90
CA PHE A 132 -23.60 -24.92 21.22
C PHE A 132 -23.92 -25.94 22.33
N SER A 133 -24.93 -26.79 22.15
CA SER A 133 -25.27 -27.87 23.10
C SER A 133 -24.43 -29.15 22.93
N ASN A 134 -23.53 -29.21 21.95
CA ASN A 134 -22.64 -30.35 21.72
C ASN A 134 -21.20 -30.04 22.14
N PRO A 135 -20.69 -30.54 23.29
CA PRO A 135 -19.34 -30.27 23.77
C PRO A 135 -18.24 -30.61 22.76
N GLY A 136 -18.42 -31.68 21.96
CA GLY A 136 -17.44 -32.14 20.97
C GLY A 136 -17.18 -31.15 19.81
N ASN A 137 -17.98 -30.09 19.68
CA ASN A 137 -17.70 -29.00 18.73
C ASN A 137 -16.58 -28.06 19.23
N PHE A 138 -16.32 -28.02 20.55
CA PHE A 138 -15.36 -27.09 21.17
C PHE A 138 -14.01 -27.75 21.51
N GLU A 139 -13.96 -29.09 21.55
CA GLU A 139 -12.76 -29.90 21.82
C GLU A 139 -11.68 -29.86 20.71
N ARG A 140 -11.77 -28.92 19.74
CA ARG A 140 -10.88 -28.85 18.56
C ARG A 140 -10.27 -27.48 18.27
N GLN A 141 -10.57 -26.42 19.02
CA GLN A 141 -10.07 -25.07 18.71
C GLN A 141 -8.78 -24.70 19.48
N SER A 142 -7.65 -25.18 18.96
CA SER A 142 -6.32 -24.63 19.23
C SER A 142 -5.46 -24.71 17.95
N GLY A 143 -5.76 -23.84 16.98
CA GLY A 143 -5.09 -23.78 15.69
C GLY A 143 -5.62 -22.63 14.81
N THR A 144 -4.78 -22.12 13.91
CA THR A 144 -5.05 -20.92 13.07
C THR A 144 -5.97 -21.20 11.87
N PRO A 145 -6.67 -20.17 11.33
CA PRO A 145 -7.75 -20.35 10.36
C PRO A 145 -7.30 -20.45 8.89
N PRO A 146 -7.93 -21.31 8.06
CA PRO A 146 -7.73 -21.35 6.60
C PRO A 146 -8.73 -20.46 5.83
N GLY A 147 -8.33 -20.05 4.61
CA GLY A 147 -9.14 -19.23 3.71
C GLY A 147 -10.27 -19.98 2.96
N MET A 148 -11.17 -19.21 2.34
CA MET A 148 -12.49 -19.67 1.88
C MET A 148 -12.55 -20.05 0.38
N GLY A 149 -13.43 -21.00 0.04
CA GLY A 149 -13.70 -21.47 -1.33
C GLY A 149 -15.20 -21.69 -1.63
N PRO A 150 -15.61 -21.84 -2.90
CA PRO A 150 -17.01 -21.80 -3.34
C PRO A 150 -17.84 -23.08 -3.04
N PRO A 151 -19.19 -23.00 -3.08
CA PRO A 151 -20.08 -23.99 -2.44
C PRO A 151 -20.52 -25.18 -3.31
N GLY A 152 -20.89 -26.29 -2.64
CA GLY A 152 -21.47 -27.51 -3.22
C GLY A 152 -22.77 -27.98 -2.53
N ILE A 153 -23.48 -28.92 -3.17
CA ILE A 153 -24.88 -29.29 -2.88
C ILE A 153 -24.98 -30.46 -1.85
N PRO A 154 -25.97 -30.47 -0.92
CA PRO A 154 -26.05 -31.44 0.19
C PRO A 154 -26.88 -32.70 -0.10
N GLY A 155 -26.70 -33.76 0.70
CA GLY A 155 -27.57 -34.94 0.68
C GLY A 155 -27.36 -35.95 1.84
N ALA A 156 -28.47 -36.61 2.23
CA ALA A 156 -28.61 -37.74 3.16
C ALA A 156 -28.31 -37.52 4.67
N ALA A 157 -29.15 -38.13 5.52
CA ALA A 157 -29.03 -38.19 6.98
C ALA A 157 -29.63 -39.51 7.51
N GLY A 158 -29.20 -40.01 8.68
CA GLY A 158 -29.78 -41.22 9.29
C GLY A 158 -29.20 -41.69 10.62
N VAL A 159 -29.96 -41.50 11.71
CA VAL A 159 -30.38 -42.48 12.77
C VAL A 159 -29.39 -43.60 13.18
N GLY A 160 -29.18 -43.93 14.48
CA GLY A 160 -29.71 -43.38 15.75
C GLY A 160 -29.90 -44.45 16.86
N GLY A 161 -30.07 -44.03 18.13
CA GLY A 161 -30.31 -44.86 19.34
C GLY A 161 -29.09 -44.94 20.29
N ALA A 162 -29.12 -44.61 21.60
CA ALA A 162 -30.06 -44.85 22.73
C ALA A 162 -30.00 -46.27 23.33
N GLY A 163 -29.94 -46.50 24.66
CA GLY A 163 -29.80 -45.59 25.81
C GLY A 163 -30.31 -46.23 27.13
N GLY A 164 -29.90 -45.77 28.33
CA GLY A 164 -30.56 -46.16 29.60
C GLY A 164 -29.77 -46.08 30.92
N ARG A 165 -30.20 -45.16 31.81
CA ARG A 165 -30.37 -45.19 33.30
C ARG A 165 -29.27 -45.83 34.20
N GLU A 166 -28.73 -45.16 35.23
CA GLU A 166 -29.34 -44.51 36.44
C GLU A 166 -29.88 -45.46 37.53
N PRO A 167 -29.95 -45.08 38.84
CA PRO A 167 -29.58 -43.79 39.47
C PRO A 167 -28.66 -43.91 40.73
N SER A 168 -28.44 -42.77 41.38
CA SER A 168 -27.52 -42.45 42.49
C SER A 168 -28.06 -42.67 43.92
N THR A 169 -27.20 -42.43 44.93
CA THR A 169 -27.48 -41.75 46.24
C THR A 169 -26.17 -41.76 47.08
N THR A 170 -25.77 -40.82 47.96
CA THR A 170 -26.04 -39.39 48.34
C THR A 170 -25.00 -39.11 49.46
N SER A 171 -24.45 -37.93 49.77
CA SER A 171 -24.49 -36.51 49.33
C SER A 171 -23.23 -35.83 49.95
N GLY A 172 -22.85 -34.55 49.77
CA GLY A 172 -23.39 -33.36 49.09
C GLY A 172 -22.72 -32.11 49.72
N GLY A 173 -22.86 -30.87 49.22
CA GLY A 173 -23.51 -30.38 48.00
C GLY A 173 -23.67 -28.84 48.02
N GLY A 174 -23.57 -28.19 46.86
CA GLY A 174 -23.80 -26.74 46.67
C GLY A 174 -22.57 -25.82 46.91
N GLN A 175 -22.54 -24.58 46.42
CA GLN A 175 -23.45 -23.90 45.48
C GLN A 175 -22.77 -22.68 44.80
N LEU A 176 -23.39 -22.17 43.72
CA LEU A 176 -23.01 -21.00 42.92
C LEU A 176 -22.95 -19.67 43.70
N ASN A 177 -22.05 -18.77 43.30
CA ASN A 177 -22.20 -17.29 43.23
C ASN A 177 -21.17 -16.78 42.19
N ARG A 178 -21.41 -15.84 41.24
CA ARG A 178 -22.29 -14.65 41.12
C ARG A 178 -21.66 -13.37 41.70
N ALA A 179 -21.58 -12.33 40.88
CA ALA A 179 -21.04 -11.02 41.22
C ALA A 179 -21.89 -10.28 42.29
N GLY A 180 -21.25 -9.37 43.05
CA GLY A 180 -21.92 -8.53 44.05
C GLY A 180 -21.00 -7.44 44.58
N SER A 181 -21.47 -6.19 44.50
CA SER A 181 -20.79 -4.98 44.97
C SER A 181 -21.08 -4.68 46.46
N ILE A 182 -20.38 -3.66 47.01
CA ILE A 182 -20.70 -2.91 48.24
C ILE A 182 -20.42 -3.60 49.59
N SER A 183 -19.44 -3.03 50.31
CA SER A 183 -19.55 -2.76 51.76
C SER A 183 -18.64 -1.58 52.15
N THR A 184 -19.18 -0.60 52.89
CA THR A 184 -18.53 0.68 53.22
C THR A 184 -17.86 0.67 54.61
N LEU A 185 -16.84 1.52 54.80
CA LEU A 185 -16.15 1.84 56.08
C LEU A 185 -15.29 0.66 56.64
N ASP A 186 -14.20 0.87 57.37
CA ASP A 186 -13.95 1.90 58.39
C ASP A 186 -12.43 2.21 58.59
N SER A 187 -12.13 3.35 59.22
CA SER A 187 -10.95 3.73 60.04
C SER A 187 -9.53 3.22 59.65
N LEU A 188 -8.60 4.07 59.21
CA LEU A 188 -7.85 5.13 59.93
C LEU A 188 -6.47 4.71 60.52
N ASP A 189 -5.48 5.50 60.12
CA ASP A 189 -4.36 6.04 60.92
C ASP A 189 -3.04 5.29 61.25
N PHE A 190 -1.97 6.03 60.90
CA PHE A 190 -0.62 6.11 61.49
C PHE A 190 0.37 4.92 61.36
N ALA A 191 1.71 5.12 61.27
CA ALA A 191 2.60 6.20 60.79
C ALA A 191 4.06 5.83 61.17
N ARG A 192 5.07 6.56 60.61
CA ARG A 192 6.51 6.57 60.98
C ARG A 192 7.31 5.34 60.50
N TYR A 193 8.58 5.40 60.08
CA TYR A 193 9.53 6.50 59.72
C TYR A 193 10.14 6.11 58.34
N SER A 194 10.82 6.94 57.54
CA SER A 194 11.44 8.27 57.73
C SER A 194 10.96 9.23 56.60
N ASP A 195 11.38 10.49 56.35
CA ASP A 195 12.57 11.34 56.61
C ASP A 195 13.84 10.93 55.80
N ASP A 196 14.56 11.77 55.04
CA ASP A 196 14.43 13.21 54.72
C ASP A 196 15.10 13.57 53.36
N GLY A 197 14.72 14.72 52.76
CA GLY A 197 15.40 15.57 51.74
C GLY A 197 16.03 14.95 50.48
N ASN A 198 15.80 15.42 49.24
CA ASN A 198 15.23 16.68 48.74
C ASN A 198 14.58 16.40 47.34
N ARG A 199 13.32 16.67 46.97
CA ARG A 199 12.43 17.87 47.07
C ARG A 199 13.00 19.07 46.29
N GLU A 200 12.27 19.82 45.43
CA GLU A 200 10.82 19.98 45.08
C GLU A 200 10.71 20.36 43.57
N THR A 201 9.60 20.44 42.82
CA THR A 201 8.20 19.90 42.75
C THR A 201 7.75 20.25 41.30
N ASP A 202 7.04 19.45 40.51
CA ASP A 202 5.73 18.80 40.68
C ASP A 202 4.54 19.78 40.81
N GLU A 203 3.79 19.99 39.73
CA GLU A 203 2.42 20.52 39.77
C GLU A 203 1.58 19.98 38.59
N ARG A 204 0.28 19.77 38.84
CA ARG A 204 -0.69 19.16 37.90
C ARG A 204 -1.48 20.23 37.14
N VAL A 205 -2.06 19.86 36.00
CA VAL A 205 -3.48 20.13 35.61
C VAL A 205 -3.77 19.39 34.29
N ALA A 206 -5.04 19.09 34.01
CA ALA A 206 -5.48 18.35 32.82
C ALA A 206 -6.30 19.25 31.87
N GLU A 207 -6.15 19.02 30.57
CA GLU A 207 -6.97 19.42 29.41
C GLU A 207 -6.62 18.37 28.33
N HIS A 208 -7.50 17.57 27.71
CA HIS A 208 -8.75 17.81 26.97
C HIS A 208 -8.60 18.66 25.70
N GLU A 209 -8.37 17.98 24.56
CA GLU A 209 -8.45 18.55 23.21
C GLU A 209 -9.42 17.74 22.31
N VAL A 210 -10.41 18.42 21.72
CA VAL A 210 -11.19 17.93 20.58
C VAL A 210 -11.05 18.87 19.39
N PRO A 211 -10.52 18.40 18.25
CA PRO A 211 -10.69 19.09 16.98
C PRO A 211 -12.14 18.92 16.50
N LEU A 212 -12.93 20.01 16.59
CA LEU A 212 -14.23 20.10 15.90
C LEU A 212 -13.97 20.23 14.39
N GLN A 213 -14.65 19.39 13.61
CA GLN A 213 -14.29 19.10 12.21
C GLN A 213 -15.18 19.87 11.21
N GLU A 214 -14.58 20.49 10.19
CA GLU A 214 -15.35 21.11 9.10
C GLU A 214 -16.11 20.06 8.27
N ARG A 215 -17.31 20.41 7.79
CA ARG A 215 -18.07 19.63 6.82
C ARG A 215 -17.95 20.21 5.40
N LYS A 216 -17.47 19.43 4.43
CA LYS A 216 -17.68 19.72 2.99
C LYS A 216 -18.03 18.46 2.17
N ASN A 217 -19.25 18.44 1.64
CA ASN A 217 -19.81 17.65 0.53
C ASN A 217 -19.05 16.41 0.01
N TYR A 218 -19.57 15.22 0.30
CA TYR A 218 -19.22 14.00 -0.44
C TYR A 218 -19.95 13.93 -1.80
N LYS A 219 -19.21 13.60 -2.85
CA LYS A 219 -19.69 12.75 -3.94
C LYS A 219 -18.91 11.43 -3.88
N SER A 220 -19.65 10.33 -3.99
CA SER A 220 -19.22 8.96 -3.70
C SER A 220 -17.89 8.51 -4.32
N SER A 221 -16.97 8.08 -3.45
CA SER A 221 -15.92 7.09 -3.66
C SER A 221 -15.75 6.31 -2.35
N PRO A 222 -15.32 5.03 -2.36
CA PRO A 222 -15.39 4.14 -1.19
C PRO A 222 -14.45 4.56 -0.05
N GLU A 223 -14.83 4.21 1.18
CA GLU A 223 -14.28 4.78 2.40
C GLU A 223 -12.83 4.36 2.72
N ILE A 224 -12.01 5.36 3.10
CA ILE A 224 -11.03 5.20 4.16
C ILE A 224 -11.73 5.64 5.44
N GLN A 225 -11.87 4.75 6.41
CA GLN A 225 -12.58 5.03 7.65
C GLN A 225 -11.63 5.73 8.62
N GLU A 226 -11.88 7.01 8.92
CA GLU A 226 -11.10 7.76 9.92
C GLU A 226 -11.23 7.10 11.31
N PRO A 227 -10.13 6.94 12.07
CA PRO A 227 -10.20 6.36 13.41
C PRO A 227 -10.88 7.32 14.39
N ILE A 228 -11.80 6.79 15.20
CA ILE A 228 -12.57 7.54 16.21
C ILE A 228 -11.60 8.29 17.15
N LYS A 229 -11.78 9.61 17.29
CA LYS A 229 -10.91 10.43 18.16
C LYS A 229 -11.12 10.08 19.65
N PRO A 230 -10.12 10.27 20.54
CA PRO A 230 -10.22 9.82 21.94
C PRO A 230 -11.46 10.31 22.69
N LEU A 231 -11.91 11.54 22.45
CA LEU A 231 -13.07 12.12 23.14
C LEU A 231 -14.39 11.91 22.38
N GLU A 232 -14.33 11.54 21.10
CA GLU A 232 -15.47 10.93 20.41
C GLU A 232 -15.73 9.54 20.99
N LYS A 233 -14.66 8.75 21.27
CA LYS A 233 -14.78 7.50 22.04
C LYS A 233 -15.38 7.76 23.42
N ARG A 234 -14.91 8.75 24.20
CA ARG A 234 -15.52 9.05 25.53
C ARG A 234 -16.99 9.49 25.45
N ALA A 235 -17.36 10.30 24.47
CA ALA A 235 -18.75 10.72 24.26
C ALA A 235 -19.66 9.53 23.87
N LEU A 236 -19.18 8.65 22.99
CA LEU A 236 -19.87 7.43 22.60
C LEU A 236 -19.96 6.44 23.77
N ASN A 237 -18.87 6.21 24.51
CA ASN A 237 -18.83 5.40 25.73
C ASN A 237 -19.91 5.86 26.72
N PHE A 238 -19.96 7.16 27.03
CA PHE A 238 -20.95 7.73 27.94
C PHE A 238 -22.39 7.49 27.45
N LEU A 239 -22.67 7.79 26.18
CA LEU A 239 -24.00 7.63 25.58
C LEU A 239 -24.45 6.16 25.44
N VAL A 240 -23.51 5.25 25.17
CA VAL A 240 -23.75 3.80 25.14
C VAL A 240 -24.06 3.29 26.55
N ASN A 241 -23.31 3.73 27.57
CA ASN A 241 -23.58 3.30 28.94
C ASN A 241 -24.95 3.80 29.45
N GLU A 242 -25.29 5.07 29.19
CA GLU A 242 -26.62 5.64 29.46
C GLU A 242 -27.73 4.87 28.72
N PHE A 243 -27.50 4.47 27.47
CA PHE A 243 -28.44 3.64 26.71
C PHE A 243 -28.59 2.23 27.32
N LEU A 244 -27.50 1.57 27.71
CA LEU A 244 -27.53 0.27 28.37
C LEU A 244 -28.32 0.33 29.69
N LEU A 245 -28.05 1.33 30.53
CA LEU A 245 -28.79 1.58 31.79
C LEU A 245 -30.28 1.82 31.55
N LYS A 246 -30.64 2.73 30.62
CA LYS A 246 -32.03 3.06 30.28
C LYS A 246 -32.82 1.87 29.72
N ASN A 247 -32.17 0.97 28.97
CA ASN A 247 -32.79 -0.23 28.42
C ASN A 247 -32.66 -1.47 29.33
N ASN A 248 -32.21 -1.30 30.58
CA ASN A 248 -32.04 -2.32 31.62
C ASN A 248 -30.92 -3.36 31.40
N TYR A 249 -29.99 -3.14 30.47
CA TYR A 249 -28.77 -3.95 30.29
C TYR A 249 -27.71 -3.64 31.38
N LYS A 250 -28.11 -3.71 32.65
CA LYS A 250 -27.34 -3.19 33.79
C LYS A 250 -26.04 -3.96 34.06
N LEU A 251 -26.00 -5.26 33.79
CA LEU A 251 -24.77 -6.04 33.96
C LEU A 251 -23.74 -5.67 32.88
N THR A 252 -24.18 -5.57 31.62
CA THR A 252 -23.36 -5.11 30.49
C THR A 252 -22.83 -3.69 30.72
N SER A 253 -23.67 -2.80 31.26
CA SER A 253 -23.26 -1.44 31.68
C SER A 253 -22.13 -1.47 32.73
N ILE A 254 -22.27 -2.28 33.79
CA ILE A 254 -21.25 -2.40 34.83
C ILE A 254 -19.94 -2.93 34.23
N THR A 255 -19.97 -4.03 33.47
CA THR A 255 -18.78 -4.59 32.83
C THR A 255 -18.15 -3.61 31.84
N PHE A 256 -18.95 -2.87 31.08
CA PHE A 256 -18.46 -1.86 30.13
C PHE A 256 -17.76 -0.68 30.83
N SER A 257 -18.24 -0.28 32.02
CA SER A 257 -17.55 0.69 32.87
C SER A 257 -16.29 0.12 33.54
N ASP A 258 -16.34 -1.12 34.05
CA ASP A 258 -15.17 -1.81 34.62
C ASP A 258 -14.05 -2.02 33.57
N GLU A 259 -14.39 -2.14 32.28
CA GLU A 259 -13.45 -2.24 31.14
C GLU A 259 -12.92 -0.89 30.62
N ASN A 260 -13.44 0.25 31.12
CA ASN A 260 -13.03 1.60 30.74
C ASN A 260 -12.80 2.46 32.00
N ASP A 261 -11.87 2.03 32.86
CA ASP A 261 -11.54 2.70 34.13
C ASP A 261 -10.87 4.08 33.98
N ASP A 262 -10.61 4.52 32.74
CA ASP A 262 -10.08 5.85 32.40
C ASP A 262 -11.14 6.97 32.29
N GLN A 263 -12.41 6.67 32.56
CA GLN A 263 -13.55 7.59 32.37
C GLN A 263 -14.60 7.48 33.50
N ASP A 264 -15.12 8.62 33.98
CA ASP A 264 -16.31 8.68 34.83
C ASP A 264 -17.59 8.63 33.98
N PHE A 265 -18.50 7.70 34.31
CA PHE A 265 -19.75 7.47 33.59
C PHE A 265 -20.98 8.13 34.24
N GLU A 266 -20.88 8.66 35.46
CA GLU A 266 -21.94 9.42 36.11
C GLU A 266 -21.91 10.90 35.68
N LEU A 267 -20.74 11.43 35.28
CA LEU A 267 -20.51 12.83 34.95
C LEU A 267 -20.21 13.06 33.45
N TRP A 268 -21.08 13.80 32.76
CA TRP A 268 -20.86 14.17 31.35
C TRP A 268 -19.60 15.03 31.16
N ASP A 269 -19.25 15.86 32.14
CA ASP A 269 -18.16 16.83 32.03
C ASP A 269 -16.78 16.15 31.91
N ASP A 270 -16.62 14.88 32.32
CA ASP A 270 -15.41 14.07 32.14
C ASP A 270 -15.14 13.66 30.67
N VAL A 271 -16.17 13.75 29.82
CA VAL A 271 -16.01 13.67 28.36
C VAL A 271 -15.23 14.87 27.83
N GLY A 272 -15.24 16.01 28.54
CA GLY A 272 -14.49 17.23 28.24
C GLY A 272 -14.82 17.90 26.91
N LEU A 273 -15.96 17.56 26.30
CA LEU A 273 -16.57 18.36 25.25
C LEU A 273 -17.19 19.60 25.90
N ASN A 274 -16.79 20.80 25.47
CA ASN A 274 -17.40 22.08 25.89
C ASN A 274 -18.80 22.30 25.27
N ILE A 275 -19.69 21.32 25.42
CA ILE A 275 -21.08 21.32 24.94
C ILE A 275 -21.99 20.76 26.05
N PRO A 276 -23.25 21.24 26.17
CA PRO A 276 -24.22 20.64 27.08
C PRO A 276 -24.49 19.18 26.69
N LYS A 277 -24.77 18.32 27.68
CA LYS A 277 -25.04 16.89 27.49
C LYS A 277 -26.06 16.67 26.35
N PRO A 278 -25.71 15.92 25.29
CA PRO A 278 -26.60 15.69 24.16
C PRO A 278 -27.80 14.78 24.53
N PRO A 279 -28.85 14.74 23.68
CA PRO A 279 -29.94 13.76 23.79
C PRO A 279 -29.41 12.32 23.81
N ASP A 280 -30.20 11.38 24.34
CA ASP A 280 -29.78 9.98 24.33
C ASP A 280 -29.71 9.36 22.93
N LEU A 281 -28.97 8.25 22.84
CA LEU A 281 -28.62 7.59 21.59
C LEU A 281 -29.86 7.18 20.76
N LEU A 282 -30.98 6.88 21.41
CA LEU A 282 -32.24 6.51 20.75
C LEU A 282 -32.94 7.75 20.16
N GLN A 283 -32.87 8.90 20.84
CA GLN A 283 -33.40 10.15 20.31
C GLN A 283 -32.54 10.70 19.18
N LEU A 284 -31.20 10.66 19.31
CA LEU A 284 -30.25 11.03 18.24
C LEU A 284 -30.48 10.22 16.96
N TYR A 285 -30.71 8.91 17.08
CA TYR A 285 -31.03 8.04 15.94
C TYR A 285 -32.36 8.42 15.24
N ARG A 286 -33.38 8.84 16.01
CA ARG A 286 -34.69 9.24 15.49
C ARG A 286 -34.66 10.60 14.78
N ASP A 287 -33.93 11.56 15.31
CA ASP A 287 -33.91 12.95 14.81
C ASP A 287 -33.01 13.15 13.58
N PHE A 288 -32.13 12.18 13.28
CA PHE A 288 -31.21 12.18 12.15
C PHE A 288 -31.87 12.41 10.77
N GLY A 289 -33.16 12.10 10.63
CA GLY A 289 -33.92 12.30 9.39
C GLY A 289 -34.62 13.67 9.24
N ASN A 290 -34.75 14.48 10.29
CA ASN A 290 -35.66 15.63 10.31
C ASN A 290 -34.99 17.02 10.16
N HIS A 291 -33.65 17.08 10.05
CA HIS A 291 -32.93 18.36 9.96
C HIS A 291 -32.98 18.97 8.54
N GLN A 292 -34.08 19.64 8.20
CA GLN A 292 -34.03 20.69 7.16
C GLN A 292 -33.24 21.88 7.70
N VAL A 293 -32.05 22.12 7.15
CA VAL A 293 -31.25 23.31 7.47
C VAL A 293 -31.84 24.53 6.75
N THR A 294 -32.89 25.12 7.33
CA THR A 294 -33.39 26.44 6.91
C THR A 294 -32.40 27.52 7.30
N GLY A 295 -31.57 27.95 6.35
CA GLY A 295 -30.69 29.10 6.54
C GLY A 295 -31.50 30.38 6.79
N LYS A 296 -31.27 31.00 7.95
CA LYS A 296 -31.66 32.38 8.26
C LYS A 296 -30.54 33.03 9.05
N ASP A 297 -30.21 34.26 8.68
CA ASP A 297 -29.35 35.12 9.50
C ASP A 297 -29.99 35.36 10.87
N LEU A 298 -29.14 35.45 11.90
CA LEU A 298 -29.53 35.94 13.22
C LEU A 298 -28.47 36.94 13.71
N VAL A 299 -28.72 38.20 13.37
CA VAL A 299 -27.89 39.33 13.77
C VAL A 299 -28.33 39.83 15.15
N ASP A 300 -27.54 39.43 16.14
CA ASP A 300 -27.07 40.30 17.24
C ASP A 300 -28.04 40.73 18.38
N VAL A 301 -27.41 41.19 19.47
CA VAL A 301 -27.91 41.92 20.66
C VAL A 301 -28.89 41.20 21.60
N ALA A 302 -28.46 41.06 22.86
CA ALA A 302 -29.34 40.71 23.97
C ALA A 302 -30.00 41.95 24.62
N SER A 303 -31.33 42.00 24.66
CA SER A 303 -32.11 42.69 25.70
C SER A 303 -33.61 42.45 25.49
N GLY A 304 -34.21 41.51 26.24
CA GLY A 304 -35.67 41.38 26.32
C GLY A 304 -36.25 42.26 27.43
N VAL A 305 -37.28 43.05 27.13
CA VAL A 305 -38.29 43.51 28.09
C VAL A 305 -39.66 43.33 27.43
N GLU A 306 -40.64 43.02 28.27
CA GLU A 306 -42.07 42.79 28.01
C GLU A 306 -42.76 44.04 27.38
N GLU A 307 -43.98 44.01 26.83
CA GLU A 307 -45.05 42.99 26.89
C GLU A 307 -46.04 43.12 25.71
N ASP A 308 -47.05 42.23 25.71
CA ASP A 308 -48.45 42.44 25.28
C ASP A 308 -48.95 42.42 23.82
N GLU A 309 -50.16 41.85 23.75
CA GLU A 309 -51.29 41.93 22.80
C GLU A 309 -51.05 41.70 21.27
N LEU A 310 -51.68 40.68 20.67
CA LEU A 310 -53.09 40.62 20.17
C LEU A 310 -53.33 41.52 18.92
N GLU A 311 -54.10 41.12 17.91
CA GLU A 311 -55.02 39.97 17.73
C GLU A 311 -55.24 39.69 16.22
N ALA A 312 -55.99 38.62 15.89
CA ALA A 312 -56.90 38.53 14.73
C ALA A 312 -56.30 38.48 13.29
N LEU A 313 -56.68 37.56 12.37
CA LEU A 313 -57.61 36.41 12.32
C LEU A 313 -56.95 35.34 11.40
N THR A 314 -56.89 34.02 11.70
CA THR A 314 -57.92 32.95 11.51
C THR A 314 -58.67 33.00 10.17
N PRO A 315 -59.08 31.88 9.51
CA PRO A 315 -59.36 30.49 10.00
C PRO A 315 -58.47 29.39 9.36
N VAL A 316 -58.55 28.05 9.60
CA VAL A 316 -59.06 27.16 10.69
C VAL A 316 -58.50 25.71 10.47
N LEU A 317 -58.81 24.77 11.38
CA LEU A 317 -58.61 23.30 11.32
C LEU A 317 -59.08 22.65 9.99
N GLY A 318 -58.70 21.42 9.59
CA GLY A 318 -57.88 20.36 10.22
C GLY A 318 -58.37 18.94 9.82
N SER A 319 -57.87 17.89 10.50
CA SER A 319 -58.19 16.44 10.35
C SER A 319 -57.58 15.64 9.17
N LEU A 320 -57.26 14.37 9.45
CA LEU A 320 -56.92 13.28 8.51
C LEU A 320 -58.24 12.61 8.02
N PRO A 321 -58.30 11.71 7.00
CA PRO A 321 -57.26 11.03 6.20
C PRO A 321 -57.48 11.29 4.67
N PRO A 322 -57.09 10.46 3.65
CA PRO A 322 -56.36 9.18 3.60
C PRO A 322 -55.23 9.12 2.53
N SER A 323 -55.18 8.04 1.74
CA SER A 323 -54.18 7.68 0.71
C SER A 323 -54.56 8.10 -0.72
N LEU A 324 -53.58 8.47 -1.56
CA LEU A 324 -53.35 7.92 -2.92
C LEU A 324 -52.12 8.54 -3.65
N GLU A 325 -51.53 7.70 -4.49
CA GLU A 325 -50.54 7.82 -5.59
C GLU A 325 -50.07 9.19 -6.18
N THR A 326 -48.73 9.33 -6.32
CA THR A 326 -47.98 10.08 -7.38
C THR A 326 -48.05 11.63 -7.37
N PRO A 327 -47.26 12.41 -8.16
CA PRO A 327 -46.27 12.04 -9.21
C PRO A 327 -44.90 12.77 -9.16
N GLN A 328 -43.79 12.03 -9.33
CA GLN A 328 -42.41 12.57 -9.25
C GLN A 328 -41.72 13.09 -10.55
N PRO A 329 -42.26 13.02 -11.80
CA PRO A 329 -41.52 13.45 -12.99
C PRO A 329 -41.56 14.97 -13.25
N VAL A 330 -42.50 15.70 -12.63
CA VAL A 330 -42.75 17.12 -12.95
C VAL A 330 -41.65 18.03 -12.41
N GLU A 331 -41.15 17.77 -11.19
CA GLU A 331 -40.09 18.58 -10.57
C GLU A 331 -38.76 18.47 -11.34
N ASN A 332 -38.43 17.28 -11.85
CA ASN A 332 -37.26 17.08 -12.70
C ASN A 332 -37.36 17.88 -14.02
N SER A 333 -38.53 17.93 -14.64
CA SER A 333 -38.77 18.76 -15.83
C SER A 333 -38.59 20.25 -15.53
N LEU A 334 -39.12 20.73 -14.40
CA LEU A 334 -38.98 22.13 -13.97
C LEU A 334 -37.52 22.48 -13.60
N LEU A 335 -36.77 21.54 -13.04
CA LEU A 335 -35.36 21.70 -12.69
C LEU A 335 -34.49 21.75 -13.96
N ILE A 336 -34.74 20.89 -14.94
CA ILE A 336 -34.08 20.93 -16.25
C ILE A 336 -34.34 22.27 -16.93
N GLN A 337 -35.59 22.73 -16.98
CA GLN A 337 -35.93 24.03 -17.56
C GLN A 337 -35.15 25.19 -16.89
N LYS A 338 -35.09 25.21 -15.55
CA LYS A 338 -34.31 26.21 -14.79
C LYS A 338 -32.79 26.13 -15.04
N LEU A 339 -32.26 24.94 -15.35
CA LEU A 339 -30.85 24.78 -15.70
C LEU A 339 -30.58 25.26 -17.13
N GLU A 340 -31.48 24.98 -18.08
CA GLU A 340 -31.42 25.51 -19.45
C GLU A 340 -31.52 27.04 -19.47
N ASP A 341 -32.46 27.62 -18.72
CA ASP A 341 -32.60 29.08 -18.56
C ASP A 341 -31.32 29.71 -17.99
N LYS A 342 -30.68 29.05 -17.02
CA LYS A 342 -29.43 29.54 -16.42
C LYS A 342 -28.23 29.38 -17.35
N ILE A 343 -28.18 28.32 -18.18
CA ILE A 343 -27.19 28.16 -19.25
C ILE A 343 -27.40 29.23 -20.34
N SER A 344 -28.64 29.57 -20.67
CA SER A 344 -28.99 30.66 -21.59
C SER A 344 -28.49 32.01 -21.06
N LEU A 345 -28.78 32.33 -19.79
CA LEU A 345 -28.32 33.55 -19.14
C LEU A 345 -26.78 33.66 -19.13
N LEU A 346 -26.07 32.60 -18.70
CA LEU A 346 -24.60 32.58 -18.67
C LEU A 346 -23.97 32.70 -20.07
N ASN A 347 -24.62 32.15 -21.11
CA ASN A 347 -24.16 32.36 -22.49
C ASN A 347 -24.41 33.81 -22.98
N SER A 348 -25.47 34.48 -22.51
CA SER A 348 -25.70 35.90 -22.81
C SER A 348 -24.67 36.81 -22.11
N GLU A 349 -24.30 36.50 -20.86
CA GLU A 349 -23.22 37.18 -20.14
C GLU A 349 -21.87 36.95 -20.80
N LYS A 350 -21.57 35.71 -21.21
CA LYS A 350 -20.38 35.38 -22.01
C LYS A 350 -20.32 36.20 -23.31
N TRP A 351 -21.42 36.33 -24.03
CA TRP A 351 -21.48 37.16 -25.25
C TRP A 351 -21.26 38.65 -24.94
N SER A 352 -21.82 39.16 -23.85
CA SER A 352 -21.61 40.54 -23.40
C SER A 352 -20.14 40.79 -23.03
N LEU A 353 -19.50 39.85 -22.33
CA LEU A 353 -18.08 39.93 -21.98
C LEU A 353 -17.16 39.82 -23.20
N MET A 354 -17.46 38.94 -24.16
CA MET A 354 -16.70 38.89 -25.43
C MET A 354 -16.85 40.19 -26.24
N GLU A 355 -18.01 40.83 -26.22
CA GLU A 355 -18.23 42.14 -26.85
C GLU A 355 -17.53 43.28 -26.08
N GLN A 356 -17.43 43.20 -24.75
CA GLN A 356 -16.62 44.14 -23.96
C GLN A 356 -15.13 43.98 -24.24
N ILE A 357 -14.61 42.75 -24.31
CA ILE A 357 -13.23 42.45 -24.71
C ILE A 357 -12.96 43.03 -26.11
N ARG A 358 -13.84 42.75 -27.08
CA ARG A 358 -13.71 43.27 -28.46
C ARG A 358 -13.69 44.80 -28.53
N ARG A 359 -14.41 45.50 -27.64
CA ARG A 359 -14.34 46.96 -27.51
C ARG A 359 -13.03 47.43 -26.90
N LEU A 360 -12.59 46.82 -25.80
CA LEU A 360 -11.32 47.15 -25.15
C LEU A 360 -10.12 46.88 -26.08
N GLU A 361 -10.17 45.83 -26.89
CA GLU A 361 -9.21 45.57 -27.98
C GLU A 361 -9.23 46.69 -29.02
N SER A 362 -10.42 47.13 -29.47
CA SER A 362 -10.54 48.25 -30.42
C SER A 362 -10.11 49.60 -29.83
N GLU A 363 -10.36 49.85 -28.56
CA GLU A 363 -9.91 51.05 -27.84
C GLU A 363 -8.38 51.02 -27.66
N MET A 364 -7.79 49.87 -27.33
CA MET A 364 -6.34 49.68 -27.33
C MET A 364 -5.72 49.91 -28.71
N ASP A 365 -6.36 49.47 -29.80
CA ASP A 365 -5.85 49.71 -31.15
C ASP A 365 -6.05 51.16 -31.61
N CYS A 366 -7.11 51.87 -31.17
CA CYS A 366 -7.19 53.31 -31.31
C CYS A 366 -6.05 54.02 -30.58
N LEU A 367 -5.81 53.70 -29.30
CA LEU A 367 -4.76 54.31 -28.47
C LEU A 367 -3.34 54.02 -28.98
N LYS A 368 -3.10 52.86 -29.62
CA LYS A 368 -1.84 52.58 -30.33
C LYS A 368 -1.66 53.45 -31.56
N ASN A 369 -2.73 53.71 -32.32
CA ASN A 369 -2.66 54.49 -33.56
C ASN A 369 -2.54 56.00 -33.32
N GLU A 370 -3.10 56.55 -32.23
CA GLU A 370 -2.96 57.97 -31.90
C GLU A 370 -1.52 58.39 -31.52
N HIS A 371 -0.63 57.44 -31.21
CA HIS A 371 0.75 57.74 -30.83
C HIS A 371 1.78 57.78 -31.98
N PHE A 372 1.37 57.71 -33.25
CA PHE A 372 2.28 57.77 -34.41
C PHE A 372 1.79 58.65 -35.58
N ALA A 373 1.57 59.96 -35.32
CA ALA A 373 1.39 60.96 -36.38
C ALA A 373 1.99 62.34 -36.02
N ILE A 374 3.24 62.59 -36.43
CA ILE A 374 3.79 63.97 -36.48
C ILE A 374 3.37 64.57 -37.83
N PRO A 375 2.72 65.75 -37.88
CA PRO A 375 2.28 66.35 -39.13
C PRO A 375 3.45 66.95 -39.91
N ALA A 376 3.61 66.55 -41.17
CA ALA A 376 4.50 67.19 -42.13
C ALA A 376 3.68 67.88 -43.23
N VAL A 377 3.81 69.20 -43.32
CA VAL A 377 3.32 69.99 -44.46
C VAL A 377 4.43 70.92 -44.91
N PHE A 378 4.95 70.68 -46.11
CA PHE A 378 5.39 71.74 -47.01
C PHE A 378 5.39 71.21 -48.45
N GLU A 379 4.72 71.91 -49.35
CA GLU A 379 4.77 71.61 -50.78
C GLU A 379 5.98 72.26 -51.45
N SER A 380 6.36 71.70 -52.61
CA SER A 380 6.84 72.40 -53.82
C SER A 380 8.26 72.05 -54.32
N ILE A 381 8.28 71.40 -55.50
CA ILE A 381 9.29 71.48 -56.58
C ILE A 381 10.71 70.87 -56.30
N GLN A 382 10.90 69.66 -56.85
CA GLN A 382 11.90 69.22 -57.86
C GLN A 382 13.40 69.64 -57.78
N PRO A 383 14.34 68.83 -58.32
CA PRO A 383 15.49 68.39 -57.50
C PRO A 383 16.90 68.68 -58.08
N SER A 384 17.92 68.42 -57.26
CA SER A 384 19.25 67.95 -57.69
C SER A 384 19.98 67.20 -56.57
N LEU A 385 20.98 66.39 -56.93
CA LEU A 385 21.83 65.59 -56.05
C LEU A 385 23.17 66.30 -55.80
N ASP A 386 23.72 66.23 -54.58
CA ASP A 386 24.88 65.35 -54.28
C ASP A 386 25.25 65.35 -52.77
N PRO A 387 26.12 64.44 -52.28
CA PRO A 387 26.14 64.05 -50.88
C PRO A 387 27.42 64.42 -50.10
N SER A 388 27.51 63.85 -48.89
CA SER A 388 28.66 63.72 -47.97
C SER A 388 28.81 64.79 -46.86
N PRO A 389 29.40 64.45 -45.69
CA PRO A 389 29.08 65.12 -44.42
C PRO A 389 30.29 65.82 -43.76
N HIS A 390 30.08 66.47 -42.60
CA HIS A 390 30.86 66.21 -41.37
C HIS A 390 30.41 67.09 -40.17
N LYS A 391 30.24 66.44 -39.01
CA LYS A 391 30.73 66.77 -37.64
C LYS A 391 30.91 68.22 -37.11
N ASP A 392 30.66 68.33 -35.79
CA ASP A 392 31.20 69.29 -34.80
C ASP A 392 30.75 70.78 -34.99
N SER A 393 30.61 71.67 -33.99
CA SER A 393 30.52 71.60 -32.51
C SER A 393 29.74 72.83 -31.98
N GLU A 394 29.46 72.86 -30.66
CA GLU A 394 29.41 74.02 -29.76
C GLU A 394 28.36 75.17 -29.82
N ASP A 395 27.74 75.35 -28.64
CA ASP A 395 27.57 76.60 -27.87
C ASP A 395 26.30 77.50 -28.05
N SER A 396 26.20 78.42 -27.09
CA SER A 396 25.04 79.10 -26.51
C SER A 396 24.57 80.34 -27.28
N GLY A 397 23.28 80.72 -27.15
CA GLY A 397 22.77 81.95 -27.81
C GLY A 397 21.37 82.40 -27.39
N GLN A 398 21.26 83.04 -26.22
CA GLN A 398 20.02 83.54 -25.61
C GLN A 398 19.05 84.40 -26.49
N SER A 399 17.77 83.97 -26.51
CA SER A 399 16.57 84.77 -26.16
C SER A 399 15.93 85.86 -27.06
N GLN A 400 14.60 85.69 -27.21
CA GLN A 400 13.51 86.68 -27.05
C GLN A 400 13.03 87.62 -28.19
N VAL A 401 11.80 88.13 -27.95
CA VAL A 401 11.02 89.22 -28.61
C VAL A 401 10.13 88.79 -29.80
N VAL A 402 8.83 89.16 -29.96
CA VAL A 402 7.62 89.39 -29.11
C VAL A 402 6.45 89.96 -29.98
N ASN A 403 5.18 89.93 -29.49
CA ASN A 403 3.98 90.75 -29.88
C ASN A 403 2.85 90.23 -30.84
N ASN A 404 1.64 90.11 -30.26
CA ASN A 404 0.33 90.71 -30.66
C ASN A 404 -0.44 90.16 -31.91
N LEU A 405 -1.74 90.47 -32.18
CA LEU A 405 -2.60 91.62 -31.77
C LEU A 405 -4.15 91.40 -31.90
N GLU A 406 -4.95 91.86 -30.92
CA GLU A 406 -6.40 92.29 -30.96
C GLU A 406 -7.53 91.29 -31.38
N LYS A 407 -8.86 91.49 -31.15
CA LYS A 407 -9.76 92.50 -30.50
C LYS A 407 -11.11 91.80 -30.13
N GLY A 408 -12.00 92.24 -29.22
CA GLY A 408 -11.99 93.34 -28.22
C GLY A 408 -13.22 94.27 -28.27
N LYS A 409 -14.30 94.07 -27.45
CA LYS A 409 -15.42 95.06 -27.27
C LYS A 409 -16.29 94.90 -26.00
N ASN A 410 -16.10 95.82 -25.04
CA ASN A 410 -17.12 96.68 -24.37
C ASN A 410 -18.27 96.09 -23.50
N LYS A 411 -18.70 96.73 -22.39
CA LYS A 411 -18.36 98.08 -21.85
C LYS A 411 -18.69 98.29 -20.35
N ASP A 412 -18.07 99.34 -19.79
CA ASP A 412 -18.57 100.22 -18.69
C ASP A 412 -18.62 99.66 -17.24
N ILE A 413 -18.31 100.43 -16.16
CA ILE A 413 -17.74 101.80 -16.07
C ILE A 413 -16.99 102.07 -14.74
N HIS A 414 -15.82 102.75 -14.80
CA HIS A 414 -15.24 103.78 -13.89
C HIS A 414 -15.12 103.60 -12.33
N PRO A 415 -14.19 104.31 -11.62
CA PRO A 415 -12.78 104.60 -11.97
C PRO A 415 -11.76 104.84 -10.78
N SER A 416 -10.48 104.45 -10.96
CA SER A 416 -9.28 105.31 -10.72
C SER A 416 -8.90 105.78 -9.26
N ILE A 417 -7.76 106.46 -8.92
CA ILE A 417 -6.55 106.93 -9.65
C ILE A 417 -5.32 107.22 -8.71
N THR A 418 -4.09 107.30 -9.26
CA THR A 418 -2.77 107.86 -8.76
C THR A 418 -2.20 107.46 -7.37
N ASP A 419 -0.93 107.03 -7.18
CA ASP A 419 0.41 107.48 -7.67
C ASP A 419 1.09 108.61 -6.82
N LYS A 420 2.30 108.33 -6.27
CA LYS A 420 3.34 109.25 -5.67
C LYS A 420 3.04 109.98 -4.33
N THR A 421 4.02 110.50 -3.54
CA THR A 421 5.47 110.78 -3.74
C THR A 421 6.30 110.75 -2.41
N ASP A 422 7.64 110.58 -2.49
CA ASP A 422 8.80 111.05 -1.66
C ASP A 422 8.71 111.28 -0.11
N SER A 423 9.73 110.96 0.71
CA SER A 423 11.02 111.71 0.76
C SER A 423 12.02 111.28 1.88
N ILE A 424 13.33 111.54 1.67
CA ILE A 424 14.45 111.84 2.63
C ILE A 424 14.73 110.80 3.77
N ILE A 425 15.82 109.99 3.79
CA ILE A 425 17.30 110.18 3.73
C ILE A 425 17.98 110.51 5.09
N LEU A 426 18.87 109.60 5.54
CA LEU A 426 20.28 109.86 5.91
C LEU A 426 21.11 108.55 5.93
N LYS A 427 22.46 108.63 6.00
CA LYS A 427 23.43 107.53 5.74
C LYS A 427 24.34 107.24 6.96
N GLU A 428 24.96 106.05 7.04
CA GLU A 428 26.36 105.77 6.58
C GLU A 428 26.86 104.32 6.87
N ASN A 429 27.61 103.75 5.89
CA ASN A 429 28.88 102.99 5.92
C ASN A 429 29.16 101.90 7.02
N SER A 430 29.80 100.74 6.78
CA SER A 430 30.39 100.12 5.56
C SER A 430 30.78 98.61 5.74
N SER A 431 31.15 97.96 4.63
CA SER A 431 32.25 96.95 4.46
C SER A 431 32.19 95.52 5.07
N ASP A 432 31.93 94.55 4.17
CA ASP A 432 32.82 93.44 3.74
C ASP A 432 32.92 92.03 4.38
N SER A 433 33.25 91.09 3.45
CA SER A 433 33.96 89.79 3.56
C SER A 433 33.21 88.46 3.78
N PHE A 434 33.57 87.47 2.95
CA PHE A 434 33.44 86.02 3.16
C PHE A 434 34.77 85.47 3.74
N PRO A 435 34.79 84.32 4.45
CA PRO A 435 35.19 83.08 3.75
C PRO A 435 34.53 81.76 4.20
N ARG A 436 34.60 80.81 3.26
CA ARG A 436 34.35 79.35 3.27
C ARG A 436 34.95 78.56 4.44
N ILE A 437 34.23 77.54 4.94
CA ILE A 437 34.75 76.25 5.46
C ILE A 437 33.61 75.19 5.45
N GLU A 438 33.95 73.91 5.46
CA GLU A 438 33.06 72.75 5.25
C GLU A 438 32.57 72.12 6.57
N ARG A 439 31.32 71.60 6.61
CA ARG A 439 31.03 70.16 6.90
C ARG A 439 29.53 69.80 6.95
N GLU A 440 29.27 68.59 6.44
CA GLU A 440 28.30 67.55 6.79
C GLU A 440 27.15 67.86 7.78
N GLY A 441 25.90 67.59 7.35
CA GLY A 441 24.71 67.50 8.21
C GLY A 441 23.43 67.18 7.42
N MET A 442 22.83 66.00 7.64
CA MET A 442 21.60 65.54 6.97
C MET A 442 20.31 66.14 7.60
N PRO A 443 19.15 66.11 6.90
CA PRO A 443 18.06 67.07 7.13
C PRO A 443 16.84 66.53 7.91
N SER A 444 15.95 67.45 8.26
CA SER A 444 14.50 67.23 8.45
C SER A 444 13.74 68.38 7.77
N SER A 445 13.11 68.18 6.60
CA SER A 445 11.80 67.55 6.37
C SER A 445 10.60 68.40 6.84
N PHE A 446 9.90 68.98 5.86
CA PHE A 446 8.63 69.69 6.08
C PHE A 446 7.49 68.68 6.33
N PRO A 447 6.55 68.94 7.25
CA PRO A 447 5.35 68.14 7.41
C PRO A 447 4.32 68.45 6.32
N ALA A 448 3.80 67.41 5.65
CA ALA A 448 2.76 67.54 4.63
C ALA A 448 1.36 67.77 5.23
N SER A 449 0.44 68.28 4.40
CA SER A 449 -0.92 68.70 4.75
C SER A 449 -1.80 67.59 5.33
N LYS A 450 -2.54 67.90 6.41
CA LYS A 450 -3.70 67.11 6.86
C LYS A 450 -4.96 67.54 6.11
N THR A 451 -5.70 66.58 5.57
CA THR A 451 -7.07 66.80 5.06
C THR A 451 -8.03 66.84 6.25
N THR A 452 -8.71 67.97 6.49
CA THR A 452 -9.63 68.10 7.63
C THR A 452 -11.02 67.54 7.34
N VAL A 453 -11.41 66.47 8.06
CA VAL A 453 -12.80 66.01 8.12
C VAL A 453 -13.68 67.15 8.68
N HIS A 454 -14.78 67.45 7.99
CA HIS A 454 -15.62 68.60 8.32
C HIS A 454 -16.73 68.20 9.30
N PHE A 455 -16.49 68.37 10.61
CA PHE A 455 -17.52 68.21 11.63
C PHE A 455 -18.71 69.14 11.37
N ASP A 456 -19.93 68.64 11.62
CA ASP A 456 -21.11 69.49 11.63
C ASP A 456 -21.04 70.46 12.83
N LYS A 457 -21.27 71.75 12.58
CA LYS A 457 -21.00 72.79 13.57
C LYS A 457 -22.25 73.07 14.39
N PRO A 458 -22.27 72.80 15.71
CA PRO A 458 -23.34 73.31 16.55
C PRO A 458 -23.37 74.84 16.44
N ASN A 459 -24.56 75.41 16.20
CA ASN A 459 -24.77 76.83 15.91
C ASN A 459 -24.58 77.76 17.15
N ARG A 460 -23.44 77.65 17.83
CA ARG A 460 -23.03 78.43 19.01
C ARG A 460 -21.71 79.14 18.72
N LYS A 461 -21.70 80.47 18.84
CA LYS A 461 -20.53 81.33 18.57
C LYS A 461 -19.54 81.32 19.75
N LEU A 462 -18.79 80.22 19.90
CA LEU A 462 -17.65 80.12 20.83
C LEU A 462 -16.35 80.53 20.12
N SER A 463 -15.43 81.19 20.82
CA SER A 463 -14.15 81.62 20.22
C SER A 463 -13.21 80.43 19.96
N PRO A 464 -12.25 80.53 19.01
CA PRO A 464 -11.30 79.44 18.74
C PRO A 464 -10.45 79.08 19.96
N ALA A 465 -9.96 80.10 20.70
CA ALA A 465 -9.21 79.89 21.94
C ALA A 465 -10.05 79.22 23.02
N PHE A 466 -11.35 79.53 23.13
CA PHE A 466 -12.26 78.87 24.08
C PHE A 466 -12.54 77.42 23.68
N HIS A 467 -12.73 77.13 22.38
CA HIS A 467 -12.82 75.76 21.87
C HIS A 467 -11.55 74.95 22.19
N GLN A 468 -10.36 75.52 21.94
CA GLN A 468 -9.09 74.84 22.17
C GLN A 468 -8.80 74.64 23.67
N ALA A 469 -9.22 75.58 24.53
CA ALA A 469 -9.22 75.40 25.97
C ALA A 469 -10.21 74.30 26.42
N LEU A 470 -11.42 74.24 25.84
CA LEU A 470 -12.39 73.16 26.10
C LEU A 470 -11.79 71.78 25.75
N LEU A 471 -11.17 71.68 24.57
CA LEU A 471 -10.52 70.45 24.10
C LEU A 471 -9.30 70.06 24.95
N SER A 472 -8.60 71.01 25.59
CA SER A 472 -7.53 70.69 26.54
C SER A 472 -8.00 70.14 27.88
N PHE A 473 -9.29 70.29 28.24
CA PHE A 473 -9.89 69.54 29.35
C PHE A 473 -10.22 68.10 28.97
N CYS A 474 -10.40 67.79 27.68
CA CYS A 474 -10.51 66.43 27.17
C CYS A 474 -9.12 65.75 27.17
N ARG A 475 -8.66 65.32 28.36
CA ARG A 475 -7.39 64.61 28.54
C ARG A 475 -7.37 63.26 27.81
N MET A 476 -6.95 63.28 26.54
CA MET A 476 -6.54 62.07 25.84
C MET A 476 -5.09 61.74 26.22
N SER A 477 -4.88 60.64 26.94
CA SER A 477 -3.56 60.18 27.38
C SER A 477 -2.77 59.56 26.21
N ALA A 478 -2.19 60.42 25.38
CA ALA A 478 -1.37 60.06 24.22
C ALA A 478 -0.05 59.37 24.60
N ASP A 479 0.35 59.43 25.88
CA ASP A 479 1.62 58.89 26.41
C ASP A 479 1.72 57.35 26.41
N SER A 480 0.64 56.65 26.01
CA SER A 480 0.67 55.20 25.78
C SER A 480 0.77 54.88 24.27
N ARG A 481 1.57 53.87 23.90
CA ARG A 481 1.68 53.36 22.51
C ARG A 481 0.29 53.17 21.89
N LEU A 482 -0.62 52.53 22.64
CA LEU A 482 -1.97 52.24 22.19
C LEU A 482 -2.78 53.54 21.95
N GLY A 483 -2.73 54.50 22.87
CA GLY A 483 -3.34 55.82 22.68
C GLY A 483 -2.78 56.58 21.47
N SER A 484 -1.50 56.38 21.14
CA SER A 484 -0.87 57.00 19.96
C SER A 484 -1.32 56.39 18.61
N GLU A 485 -1.79 55.13 18.58
CA GLU A 485 -2.36 54.50 17.38
C GLU A 485 -3.88 54.68 17.33
N VAL A 486 -4.58 54.62 18.46
CA VAL A 486 -6.03 54.94 18.57
C VAL A 486 -6.32 56.42 18.26
N SER A 487 -5.37 57.33 18.46
CA SER A 487 -5.46 58.72 17.97
C SER A 487 -5.16 58.90 16.47
N ARG A 488 -4.81 57.81 15.77
CA ARG A 488 -4.46 57.77 14.34
C ARG A 488 -5.20 56.63 13.61
N ILE A 489 -6.51 56.51 13.86
CA ILE A 489 -7.42 55.64 13.10
C ILE A 489 -7.24 55.92 11.60
N ALA A 490 -7.01 54.87 10.82
CA ALA A 490 -6.47 54.97 9.47
C ALA A 490 -7.46 55.58 8.45
N ASP A 491 -7.07 56.71 7.85
CA ASP A 491 -7.84 57.46 6.86
C ASP A 491 -7.92 56.79 5.47
N SER A 492 -7.14 55.74 5.22
CA SER A 492 -6.96 55.10 3.90
C SER A 492 -6.35 53.70 4.00
N GLU A 493 -6.52 52.89 2.95
CA GLU A 493 -5.98 51.52 2.84
C GLU A 493 -4.47 51.42 3.15
N LYS A 494 -3.67 52.36 2.63
CA LYS A 494 -2.23 52.43 2.92
C LYS A 494 -1.94 52.71 4.40
N SER A 495 -2.77 53.54 5.04
CA SER A 495 -2.68 53.81 6.47
C SER A 495 -3.12 52.60 7.31
N VAL A 496 -4.09 51.80 6.83
CA VAL A 496 -4.48 50.51 7.46
C VAL A 496 -3.31 49.53 7.41
N MET A 497 -2.64 49.37 6.28
CA MET A 497 -1.48 48.47 6.17
C MET A 497 -0.32 48.92 7.07
N LEU A 498 -0.02 50.23 7.11
CA LEU A 498 0.99 50.80 8.01
C LEU A 498 0.63 50.66 9.51
N MET A 499 -0.65 50.63 9.85
CA MET A 499 -1.12 50.33 11.21
C MET A 499 -0.99 48.83 11.53
N LEU A 500 -1.41 47.95 10.62
CA LEU A 500 -1.31 46.49 10.79
C LEU A 500 0.15 46.05 10.99
N GLY A 501 1.09 46.57 10.19
CA GLY A 501 2.52 46.31 10.36
C GLY A 501 3.05 46.65 11.75
N ARG A 502 2.65 47.81 12.31
CA ARG A 502 3.02 48.21 13.68
C ARG A 502 2.25 47.50 14.79
N CYS A 503 1.10 46.90 14.49
CA CYS A 503 0.22 46.29 15.48
C CYS A 503 0.44 44.78 15.62
N LEU A 504 0.55 44.04 14.52
CA LEU A 504 0.71 42.59 14.51
C LEU A 504 1.89 42.09 15.38
N PRO A 505 3.10 42.68 15.36
CA PRO A 505 4.22 42.28 16.24
C PRO A 505 3.94 42.39 17.73
N HIS A 506 2.95 43.18 18.14
CA HIS A 506 2.53 43.33 19.55
C HIS A 506 1.23 42.57 19.86
N ILE A 507 0.44 42.19 18.86
CA ILE A 507 -0.75 41.35 19.02
C ILE A 507 -0.32 39.88 19.13
N VAL A 508 0.48 39.39 18.18
CA VAL A 508 0.88 37.97 18.07
C VAL A 508 1.43 37.37 19.37
N PRO A 509 2.32 38.04 20.15
CA PRO A 509 2.81 37.48 21.41
C PRO A 509 1.72 37.25 22.48
N ASN A 510 0.65 38.06 22.44
CA ASN A 510 -0.44 38.07 23.42
C ASN A 510 -1.65 37.21 23.01
N VAL A 511 -1.66 36.65 21.79
CA VAL A 511 -2.68 35.69 21.35
C VAL A 511 -2.30 34.28 21.78
N LEU A 512 -3.28 33.54 22.31
CA LEU A 512 -3.16 32.14 22.74
C LEU A 512 -2.68 31.26 21.58
N LEU A 513 -1.79 30.30 21.88
CA LEU A 513 -1.11 29.48 20.85
C LEU A 513 -2.11 28.81 19.89
N ALA A 514 -3.14 28.15 20.40
CA ALA A 514 -4.22 27.48 19.65
C ALA A 514 -5.19 28.43 18.91
N LYS A 515 -4.89 29.74 18.84
CA LYS A 515 -5.60 30.75 18.04
C LYS A 515 -4.64 31.66 17.26
N ARG A 516 -3.36 31.27 17.10
CA ARG A 516 -2.40 32.04 16.30
C ARG A 516 -2.50 31.78 14.80
N GLU A 517 -2.97 30.60 14.39
CA GLU A 517 -3.19 30.26 12.97
C GLU A 517 -4.17 31.23 12.28
N GLU A 518 -5.18 31.73 13.00
CA GLU A 518 -6.10 32.80 12.58
C GLU A 518 -5.39 34.10 12.16
N LEU A 519 -4.14 34.30 12.59
CA LEU A 519 -3.33 35.47 12.24
C LEU A 519 -2.53 35.26 10.94
N ILE A 520 -2.41 34.03 10.43
CA ILE A 520 -1.67 33.72 9.19
C ILE A 520 -2.18 34.56 8.01
N PRO A 521 -3.50 34.65 7.72
CA PRO A 521 -4.01 35.48 6.63
C PRO A 521 -3.71 36.96 6.83
N LEU A 522 -3.85 37.47 8.06
CA LEU A 522 -3.60 38.89 8.37
C LEU A 522 -2.13 39.27 8.21
N ILE A 523 -1.22 38.41 8.66
CA ILE A 523 0.23 38.57 8.50
C ILE A 523 0.60 38.55 7.01
N LEU A 524 0.10 37.57 6.25
CA LEU A 524 0.39 37.42 4.82
C LEU A 524 -0.18 38.56 3.97
N CYS A 525 -1.45 38.94 4.15
CA CYS A 525 -2.05 40.07 3.43
C CYS A 525 -1.30 41.38 3.72
N THR A 526 -0.89 41.59 4.98
CA THR A 526 -0.06 42.75 5.33
C THR A 526 1.31 42.66 4.65
N ALA A 527 2.00 41.51 4.72
CA ALA A 527 3.31 41.33 4.08
C ALA A 527 3.26 41.42 2.54
N CYS A 528 2.17 41.03 1.89
CA CYS A 528 2.01 41.24 0.44
C CYS A 528 1.99 42.74 0.09
N LEU A 529 1.25 43.55 0.86
CA LEU A 529 0.86 44.92 0.53
C LEU A 529 1.71 46.01 1.21
N HIS A 530 2.46 45.70 2.27
CA HIS A 530 3.18 46.70 3.06
C HIS A 530 4.35 47.31 2.25
N PRO A 531 4.45 48.64 2.12
CA PRO A 531 5.44 49.29 1.24
C PRO A 531 6.89 49.09 1.71
N GLU A 532 7.15 49.15 3.01
CA GLU A 532 8.51 49.11 3.56
C GLU A 532 9.01 47.67 3.75
N PRO A 533 10.19 47.30 3.18
CA PRO A 533 10.69 45.92 3.18
C PRO A 533 11.07 45.38 4.55
N LYS A 534 11.53 46.23 5.48
CA LYS A 534 11.92 45.79 6.83
C LYS A 534 10.74 45.29 7.66
N GLU A 535 9.60 45.95 7.52
CA GLU A 535 8.34 45.56 8.17
C GLU A 535 7.79 44.26 7.54
N ARG A 536 7.97 44.07 6.22
CA ARG A 536 7.63 42.81 5.54
C ARG A 536 8.47 41.64 6.04
N ASP A 537 9.79 41.81 6.09
CA ASP A 537 10.73 40.82 6.60
C ASP A 537 10.38 40.45 8.06
N GLN A 538 10.11 41.45 8.91
CA GLN A 538 9.64 41.22 10.27
C GLN A 538 8.31 40.44 10.32
N LEU A 539 7.35 40.72 9.43
CA LEU A 539 6.08 39.98 9.35
C LEU A 539 6.27 38.53 8.88
N LEU A 540 7.17 38.27 7.92
CA LEU A 540 7.48 36.91 7.47
C LEU A 540 8.29 36.12 8.51
N HIS A 541 9.24 36.76 9.20
CA HIS A 541 9.91 36.17 10.37
C HIS A 541 8.91 35.84 11.48
N ILE A 542 7.90 36.69 11.71
CA ILE A 542 6.79 36.39 12.62
C ILE A 542 5.98 35.18 12.13
N LEU A 543 5.69 35.05 10.83
CA LEU A 543 4.97 33.89 10.27
C LEU A 543 5.70 32.56 10.56
N PHE A 544 7.00 32.46 10.23
CA PHE A 544 7.79 31.25 10.47
C PHE A 544 8.06 30.97 11.97
N ASN A 545 7.86 31.97 12.84
CA ASN A 545 7.99 31.83 14.30
C ASN A 545 6.66 31.79 15.06
N LEU A 546 5.53 31.94 14.38
CA LEU A 546 4.19 32.11 14.92
C LEU A 546 3.82 30.97 15.87
N ILE A 547 4.16 29.76 15.43
CA ILE A 547 4.02 28.48 16.13
C ILE A 547 5.42 27.91 16.41
N LYS A 548 5.58 27.28 17.58
CA LYS A 548 6.89 26.84 18.08
C LYS A 548 7.35 25.52 17.47
N ARG A 549 6.42 24.56 17.36
CA ARG A 549 6.56 23.25 16.73
C ARG A 549 5.25 23.01 15.94
N PRO A 550 5.16 23.41 14.67
CA PRO A 550 3.92 23.27 13.91
C PRO A 550 3.65 21.80 13.54
N ASP A 551 2.44 21.32 13.81
CA ASP A 551 1.98 20.02 13.34
C ASP A 551 1.77 19.99 11.80
N ASP A 552 1.32 18.86 11.27
CA ASP A 552 1.19 18.67 9.82
C ASP A 552 0.16 19.62 9.20
N GLU A 553 -0.99 19.85 9.84
CA GLU A 553 -2.02 20.77 9.34
C GLU A 553 -1.53 22.22 9.39
N GLN A 554 -0.91 22.63 10.50
CA GLN A 554 -0.31 23.96 10.66
C GLN A 554 0.81 24.22 9.66
N ARG A 555 1.66 23.23 9.34
CA ARG A 555 2.64 23.36 8.26
C ARG A 555 1.96 23.52 6.90
N GLN A 556 0.95 22.72 6.57
CA GLN A 556 0.22 22.86 5.31
C GLN A 556 -0.52 24.21 5.19
N MET A 557 -1.03 24.77 6.28
CA MET A 557 -1.58 26.14 6.31
C MET A 557 -0.50 27.19 6.01
N ILE A 558 0.67 27.12 6.66
CA ILE A 558 1.78 28.06 6.43
C ILE A 558 2.29 27.92 4.98
N LEU A 559 2.48 26.69 4.48
CA LEU A 559 2.92 26.40 3.10
C LEU A 559 1.94 26.95 2.05
N THR A 560 0.64 26.73 2.26
CA THR A 560 -0.42 27.29 1.40
C THR A 560 -0.36 28.82 1.41
N GLY A 561 -0.10 29.42 2.57
CA GLY A 561 0.16 30.85 2.72
C GLY A 561 1.40 31.35 1.95
N CYS A 562 2.52 30.64 2.04
CA CYS A 562 3.74 30.96 1.29
C CYS A 562 3.55 30.84 -0.23
N VAL A 563 2.79 29.83 -0.69
CA VAL A 563 2.41 29.67 -2.12
C VAL A 563 1.46 30.78 -2.58
N ALA A 564 0.50 31.20 -1.74
CA ALA A 564 -0.38 32.33 -2.04
C ALA A 564 0.43 33.65 -2.14
N PHE A 565 1.33 33.91 -1.18
CA PHE A 565 2.27 35.03 -1.22
C PHE A 565 3.08 35.02 -2.52
N ALA A 566 3.70 33.88 -2.86
CA ALA A 566 4.52 33.73 -4.06
C ALA A 566 3.77 34.05 -5.36
N ARG A 567 2.51 33.60 -5.47
CA ARG A 567 1.61 33.92 -6.60
C ARG A 567 1.28 35.42 -6.70
N HIS A 568 1.23 36.14 -5.58
CA HIS A 568 0.88 37.56 -5.54
C HIS A 568 2.09 38.50 -5.66
N VAL A 569 3.27 38.13 -5.16
CA VAL A 569 4.45 39.03 -5.14
C VAL A 569 5.47 38.80 -6.26
N GLY A 570 5.44 37.64 -6.91
CA GLY A 570 6.34 37.27 -8.00
C GLY A 570 7.76 36.85 -7.56
N PRO A 571 8.53 36.23 -8.47
CA PRO A 571 9.76 35.47 -8.14
C PRO A 571 10.80 36.30 -7.38
N THR A 572 11.06 37.55 -7.79
CA THR A 572 12.08 38.41 -7.18
C THR A 572 11.80 38.71 -5.70
N ARG A 573 10.53 38.79 -5.28
CA ARG A 573 10.17 38.97 -3.87
C ARG A 573 10.13 37.64 -3.10
N VAL A 574 9.85 36.51 -3.75
CA VAL A 574 10.00 35.18 -3.11
C VAL A 574 11.46 34.91 -2.79
N GLU A 575 12.35 35.16 -3.74
CA GLU A 575 13.80 35.05 -3.57
C GLU A 575 14.33 35.97 -2.47
N ALA A 576 13.93 37.25 -2.46
CA ALA A 576 14.45 38.24 -1.53
C ALA A 576 13.79 38.26 -0.13
N GLU A 577 12.56 37.74 0.02
CA GLU A 577 11.77 37.88 1.26
C GLU A 577 11.34 36.54 1.89
N LEU A 578 11.15 35.46 1.12
CA LEU A 578 10.79 34.13 1.68
C LEU A 578 11.99 33.19 1.84
N LEU A 579 12.90 33.09 0.85
CA LEU A 579 14.03 32.17 0.95
C LEU A 579 15.00 32.45 2.13
N PRO A 580 15.26 33.70 2.55
CA PRO A 580 16.07 33.97 3.75
C PRO A 580 15.44 33.39 5.03
N GLN A 581 14.11 33.45 5.14
CA GLN A 581 13.36 32.92 6.29
C GLN A 581 13.42 31.38 6.32
N CYS A 582 13.35 30.73 5.15
CA CYS A 582 13.59 29.29 5.03
C CYS A 582 15.05 28.91 5.39
N TRP A 583 16.03 29.70 4.93
CA TRP A 583 17.45 29.47 5.21
C TRP A 583 17.79 29.61 6.71
N GLU A 584 17.22 30.60 7.41
CA GLU A 584 17.47 30.76 8.86
C GLU A 584 16.95 29.55 9.67
N GLN A 585 15.84 28.93 9.26
CA GLN A 585 15.29 27.77 9.97
C GLN A 585 15.93 26.41 9.56
N ILE A 586 16.82 26.37 8.55
CA ILE A 586 17.33 25.11 7.97
C ILE A 586 18.00 24.18 8.99
N ASN A 587 18.70 24.75 9.97
CA ASN A 587 19.40 24.02 11.04
C ASN A 587 18.72 24.19 12.42
N HIS A 588 17.43 24.53 12.44
CA HIS A 588 16.71 24.80 13.69
C HIS A 588 16.53 23.53 14.55
N LYS A 589 16.65 23.68 15.88
CA LYS A 589 16.62 22.55 16.85
C LYS A 589 15.37 21.67 16.80
N TYR A 590 14.23 22.22 16.38
CA TYR A 590 12.95 21.51 16.27
C TYR A 590 12.77 20.93 14.86
N PRO A 591 12.64 19.60 14.69
CA PRO A 591 12.52 18.97 13.37
C PRO A 591 11.28 19.43 12.61
N GLU A 592 10.21 19.83 13.30
CA GLU A 592 8.98 20.37 12.71
C GLU A 592 9.22 21.64 11.90
N ARG A 593 10.22 22.45 12.29
CA ARG A 593 10.62 23.62 11.50
C ARG A 593 11.52 23.27 10.31
N ARG A 594 12.36 22.24 10.45
CA ARG A 594 13.19 21.76 9.34
C ARG A 594 12.33 21.02 8.29
N LEU A 595 11.30 20.30 8.72
CA LEU A 595 10.21 19.81 7.87
C LEU A 595 9.57 20.95 7.07
N LEU A 596 9.15 22.04 7.74
CA LEU A 596 8.56 23.20 7.06
C LEU A 596 9.50 23.80 6.00
N VAL A 597 10.80 23.86 6.26
CA VAL A 597 11.81 24.31 5.27
C VAL A 597 11.89 23.36 4.08
N ALA A 598 12.01 22.05 4.32
CA ALA A 598 12.08 21.04 3.27
C ALA A 598 10.83 21.05 2.38
N GLU A 599 9.64 21.12 2.99
CA GLU A 599 8.36 21.22 2.29
C GLU A 599 8.24 22.55 1.52
N SER A 600 8.73 23.67 2.09
CA SER A 600 8.74 24.99 1.43
C SER A 600 9.60 25.01 0.18
N CYS A 601 10.77 24.36 0.20
CA CYS A 601 11.65 24.25 -0.97
C CYS A 601 10.96 23.57 -2.17
N GLY A 602 10.13 22.55 -1.93
CA GLY A 602 9.32 21.91 -2.96
C GLY A 602 8.13 22.77 -3.39
N ALA A 603 7.36 23.27 -2.44
CA ALA A 603 6.15 24.07 -2.70
C ALA A 603 6.42 25.39 -3.44
N LEU A 604 7.58 26.01 -3.20
CA LEU A 604 7.99 27.26 -3.85
C LEU A 604 8.71 27.06 -5.20
N ALA A 605 9.17 25.84 -5.53
CA ALA A 605 9.92 25.57 -6.76
C ALA A 605 9.26 26.09 -8.06
N PRO A 606 7.93 26.01 -8.27
CA PRO A 606 7.29 26.55 -9.48
C PRO A 606 7.35 28.08 -9.62
N TYR A 607 7.62 28.80 -8.52
CA TYR A 607 7.58 30.27 -8.43
C TYR A 607 8.96 30.92 -8.33
N LEU A 608 10.04 30.13 -8.44
CA LEU A 608 11.42 30.59 -8.32
C LEU A 608 12.15 30.64 -9.69
N PRO A 609 13.09 31.59 -9.89
CA PRO A 609 13.93 31.61 -11.08
C PRO A 609 14.73 30.30 -11.22
N LYS A 610 14.93 29.82 -12.46
CA LYS A 610 15.65 28.56 -12.72
C LYS A 610 17.07 28.56 -12.14
N GLU A 611 17.71 29.73 -12.13
CA GLU A 611 19.03 29.97 -11.55
C GLU A 611 19.04 29.66 -10.05
N ILE A 612 17.97 30.03 -9.33
CA ILE A 612 17.79 29.82 -7.89
C ILE A 612 17.40 28.36 -7.60
N ARG A 613 16.61 27.73 -8.48
CA ARG A 613 16.29 26.29 -8.40
C ARG A 613 17.56 25.43 -8.49
N SER A 614 18.37 25.64 -9.54
CA SER A 614 19.61 24.89 -9.80
C SER A 614 20.79 25.27 -8.89
N SER A 615 20.67 26.29 -8.02
CA SER A 615 21.72 26.69 -7.07
C SER A 615 21.26 26.56 -5.62
N LEU A 616 20.58 27.58 -5.08
CA LEU A 616 20.27 27.72 -3.66
C LEU A 616 19.30 26.65 -3.16
N VAL A 617 18.20 26.38 -3.87
CA VAL A 617 17.19 25.42 -3.37
C VAL A 617 17.73 23.99 -3.44
N LEU A 618 18.45 23.64 -4.52
CA LEU A 618 19.13 22.36 -4.63
C LEU A 618 20.21 22.18 -3.55
N SER A 619 20.99 23.22 -3.21
CA SER A 619 22.00 23.12 -2.16
C SER A 619 21.42 23.05 -0.75
N MET A 620 20.31 23.74 -0.46
CA MET A 620 19.53 23.57 0.77
C MET A 620 19.06 22.12 0.94
N LEU A 621 18.39 21.58 -0.09
CA LEU A 621 17.89 20.20 -0.06
C LEU A 621 19.04 19.18 0.03
N GLN A 622 20.15 19.40 -0.68
CA GLN A 622 21.35 18.57 -0.54
C GLN A 622 21.90 18.59 0.89
N GLN A 623 22.06 19.77 1.51
CA GLN A 623 22.57 19.88 2.88
C GLN A 623 21.67 19.11 3.85
N MET A 624 20.35 19.30 3.76
CA MET A 624 19.39 18.65 4.65
C MET A 624 19.36 17.12 4.46
N LEU A 625 19.58 16.61 3.25
CA LEU A 625 19.70 15.16 3.01
C LEU A 625 20.99 14.57 3.61
N MET A 626 22.10 15.30 3.57
CA MET A 626 23.39 14.82 4.10
C MET A 626 23.53 14.98 5.63
N GLU A 627 22.97 16.05 6.20
CA GLU A 627 23.27 16.48 7.58
C GLU A 627 22.12 16.25 8.58
N ASP A 628 20.86 16.12 8.14
CA ASP A 628 19.74 15.98 9.08
C ASP A 628 19.61 14.55 9.64
N LYS A 629 19.52 14.47 10.96
CA LYS A 629 19.37 13.23 11.73
C LYS A 629 17.94 12.69 11.69
N ALA A 630 16.94 13.55 11.50
CA ALA A 630 15.53 13.15 11.46
C ALA A 630 15.14 12.54 10.11
N ASP A 631 14.69 11.30 10.13
CA ASP A 631 14.22 10.56 8.95
C ASP A 631 13.05 11.28 8.26
N LEU A 632 12.08 11.80 9.02
CA LEU A 632 10.95 12.57 8.49
C LEU A 632 11.40 13.82 7.70
N VAL A 633 12.45 14.52 8.15
CA VAL A 633 12.97 15.68 7.41
C VAL A 633 13.62 15.22 6.11
N ARG A 634 14.45 14.16 6.15
CA ARG A 634 15.05 13.61 4.92
C ARG A 634 13.99 13.07 3.96
N GLU A 635 12.90 12.49 4.45
CA GLU A 635 11.76 12.04 3.63
C GLU A 635 11.09 13.23 2.90
N ALA A 636 10.83 14.34 3.61
CA ALA A 636 10.31 15.56 3.01
C ALA A 636 11.29 16.18 1.99
N VAL A 637 12.59 16.16 2.29
CA VAL A 637 13.65 16.59 1.37
C VAL A 637 13.65 15.77 0.09
N ILE A 638 13.50 14.44 0.16
CA ILE A 638 13.40 13.57 -1.02
C ILE A 638 12.15 13.88 -1.86
N LYS A 639 10.99 14.12 -1.22
CA LYS A 639 9.77 14.55 -1.94
C LYS A 639 9.99 15.87 -2.67
N SER A 640 10.61 16.86 -2.02
CA SER A 640 10.94 18.15 -2.61
C SER A 640 12.05 18.08 -3.67
N LEU A 641 13.01 17.15 -3.56
CA LEU A 641 13.97 16.86 -4.61
C LEU A 641 13.29 16.26 -5.85
N GLY A 642 12.30 15.38 -5.67
CA GLY A 642 11.48 14.91 -6.78
C GLY A 642 10.71 16.05 -7.48
N ILE A 643 10.13 16.98 -6.71
CA ILE A 643 9.45 18.16 -7.27
C ILE A 643 10.43 19.06 -8.03
N ILE A 644 11.58 19.40 -7.44
CA ILE A 644 12.51 20.36 -8.08
C ILE A 644 13.19 19.79 -9.34
N MET A 645 13.42 18.47 -9.44
CA MET A 645 13.94 17.85 -10.66
C MET A 645 13.01 18.02 -11.86
N GLY A 646 11.69 18.07 -11.64
CA GLY A 646 10.70 18.46 -12.67
C GLY A 646 10.75 19.94 -13.10
N TYR A 647 11.69 20.72 -12.55
CA TYR A 647 11.91 22.14 -12.84
C TYR A 647 13.40 22.50 -13.02
N ILE A 648 14.33 21.55 -13.12
CA ILE A 648 15.75 21.83 -13.37
C ILE A 648 16.05 21.68 -14.86
N ASP A 649 16.22 22.80 -15.55
CA ASP A 649 16.52 22.86 -16.99
C ASP A 649 18.04 22.74 -17.30
N ASP A 650 18.86 22.56 -16.26
CA ASP A 650 20.33 22.70 -16.30
C ASP A 650 21.03 21.33 -16.37
N PRO A 651 21.58 20.92 -17.53
CA PRO A 651 22.14 19.58 -17.72
C PRO A 651 23.41 19.33 -16.89
N ASP A 652 24.13 20.38 -16.48
CA ASP A 652 25.32 20.23 -15.62
C ASP A 652 24.94 19.71 -14.21
N LYS A 653 23.66 19.84 -13.83
CA LYS A 653 23.11 19.30 -12.57
C LYS A 653 22.82 17.81 -12.61
N TYR A 654 22.90 17.17 -13.79
CA TYR A 654 22.60 15.75 -13.95
C TYR A 654 23.42 14.87 -12.98
N GLN A 655 24.73 15.10 -12.92
CA GLN A 655 25.65 14.34 -12.06
C GLN A 655 25.37 14.58 -10.56
N GLN A 656 25.07 15.83 -10.17
CA GLN A 656 24.69 16.19 -8.81
C GLN A 656 23.37 15.50 -8.40
N GLY A 657 22.38 15.44 -9.30
CA GLY A 657 21.14 14.70 -9.11
C GLY A 657 21.33 13.18 -8.99
N PHE A 658 22.25 12.60 -9.78
CA PHE A 658 22.59 11.18 -9.69
C PHE A 658 23.24 10.82 -8.36
N GLU A 659 24.17 11.65 -7.86
CA GLU A 659 24.82 11.44 -6.57
C GLU A 659 23.83 11.54 -5.40
N LEU A 660 22.91 12.52 -5.44
CA LEU A 660 21.80 12.64 -4.49
C LEU A 660 20.89 11.40 -4.53
N LEU A 661 20.53 10.91 -5.72
CA LEU A 661 19.72 9.70 -5.90
C LEU A 661 20.40 8.45 -5.30
N LEU A 662 21.69 8.26 -5.54
CA LEU A 662 22.44 7.15 -4.98
C LEU A 662 22.52 7.22 -3.45
N SER A 663 22.65 8.42 -2.87
CA SER A 663 22.63 8.58 -1.41
C SER A 663 21.23 8.38 -0.81
N ALA A 664 20.18 8.75 -1.54
CA ALA A 664 18.79 8.60 -1.10
C ALA A 664 18.31 7.14 -1.12
N LEU A 665 18.74 6.37 -2.12
CA LEU A 665 18.54 4.92 -2.19
C LEU A 665 19.31 4.17 -1.10
N GLY A 666 20.43 4.72 -0.62
CA GLY A 666 21.27 4.16 0.44
C GLY A 666 20.98 4.69 1.86
N ASP A 667 19.85 5.38 2.08
CA ASP A 667 19.49 5.89 3.40
C ASP A 667 19.11 4.73 4.36
N PRO A 668 19.54 4.75 5.63
CA PRO A 668 19.16 3.72 6.60
C PRO A 668 17.67 3.70 6.99
N SER A 669 16.88 4.70 6.60
CA SER A 669 15.42 4.72 6.82
C SER A 669 14.65 4.26 5.58
N GLU A 670 13.89 3.18 5.74
CA GLU A 670 12.96 2.67 4.72
C GLU A 670 11.98 3.74 4.20
N ARG A 671 11.59 4.72 5.05
CA ARG A 671 10.75 5.86 4.64
C ARG A 671 11.41 6.71 3.55
N VAL A 672 12.69 7.01 3.71
CA VAL A 672 13.47 7.84 2.77
C VAL A 672 13.70 7.08 1.46
N VAL A 673 14.03 5.78 1.54
CA VAL A 673 14.15 4.90 0.37
C VAL A 673 12.80 4.76 -0.36
N SER A 674 11.71 4.57 0.37
CA SER A 674 10.35 4.47 -0.19
C SER A 674 9.92 5.78 -0.87
N ALA A 675 10.12 6.94 -0.24
CA ALA A 675 9.91 8.24 -0.86
C ALA A 675 10.80 8.44 -2.12
N THR A 676 12.00 7.87 -2.12
CA THR A 676 12.91 7.90 -3.28
C THR A 676 12.31 7.13 -4.45
N HIS A 677 11.85 5.90 -4.25
CA HIS A 677 11.17 5.14 -5.31
C HIS A 677 9.82 5.74 -5.74
N GLN A 678 9.09 6.38 -4.82
CA GLN A 678 7.77 6.95 -5.11
C GLN A 678 7.83 8.29 -5.85
N VAL A 679 8.78 9.17 -5.53
CA VAL A 679 8.77 10.58 -6.01
C VAL A 679 10.05 10.98 -6.71
N PHE A 680 11.21 10.83 -6.05
CA PHE A 680 12.48 11.35 -6.60
C PHE A 680 12.98 10.56 -7.81
N LEU A 681 13.03 9.23 -7.72
CA LEU A 681 13.48 8.38 -8.83
C LEU A 681 12.58 8.46 -10.07
N PRO A 682 11.23 8.47 -9.98
CA PRO A 682 10.38 8.69 -11.16
C PRO A 682 10.54 10.07 -11.80
N ALA A 683 10.64 11.14 -11.00
CA ALA A 683 10.84 12.50 -11.52
C ALA A 683 12.23 12.67 -12.17
N TYR A 684 13.27 12.14 -11.51
CA TYR A 684 14.62 12.08 -12.08
C TYR A 684 14.64 11.24 -13.36
N ALA A 685 13.94 10.10 -13.41
CA ALA A 685 13.84 9.26 -14.59
C ALA A 685 13.22 10.00 -15.78
N ALA A 686 12.14 10.76 -15.58
CA ALA A 686 11.55 11.61 -16.61
C ALA A 686 12.58 12.60 -17.19
N TRP A 687 13.27 13.35 -16.31
CA TRP A 687 14.32 14.29 -16.73
C TRP A 687 15.50 13.60 -17.44
N THR A 688 15.95 12.43 -16.96
CA THR A 688 16.98 11.64 -17.66
C THR A 688 16.52 11.12 -19.03
N THR A 689 15.21 11.01 -19.26
CA THR A 689 14.63 10.58 -20.53
C THR A 689 14.70 11.72 -21.55
N GLU A 690 14.33 12.95 -21.15
CA GLU A 690 14.44 14.16 -21.97
C GLU A 690 15.89 14.47 -22.36
N LEU A 691 16.84 14.28 -21.44
CA LEU A 691 18.27 14.40 -21.69
C LEU A 691 18.86 13.26 -22.55
N GLY A 692 18.09 12.22 -22.90
CA GLY A 692 18.58 11.03 -23.61
C GLY A 692 19.50 10.12 -22.77
N ASN A 693 19.64 10.40 -21.47
CA ASN A 693 20.55 9.74 -20.54
C ASN A 693 19.99 8.47 -19.88
N LEU A 694 18.68 8.20 -19.94
CA LEU A 694 18.07 7.02 -19.33
C LEU A 694 18.69 5.70 -19.83
N GLN A 695 18.69 5.50 -21.15
CA GLN A 695 19.19 4.29 -21.81
C GLN A 695 20.71 4.31 -22.05
N SER A 696 21.33 5.50 -22.14
CA SER A 696 22.75 5.65 -22.46
C SER A 696 23.66 5.75 -21.23
N HIS A 697 23.13 6.16 -20.07
CA HIS A 697 23.90 6.30 -18.83
C HIS A 697 23.23 5.69 -17.61
N LEU A 698 21.99 6.08 -17.26
CA LEU A 698 21.40 5.74 -15.95
C LEU A 698 21.23 4.22 -15.76
N ILE A 699 20.57 3.54 -16.70
CA ILE A 699 20.38 2.08 -16.64
C ILE A 699 21.73 1.34 -16.78
N PRO A 700 22.59 1.63 -17.77
CA PRO A 700 23.93 1.03 -17.85
C PRO A 700 24.79 1.20 -16.59
N THR A 701 24.81 2.38 -15.96
CA THR A 701 25.63 2.62 -14.76
C THR A 701 25.10 1.84 -13.55
N LEU A 702 23.77 1.66 -13.40
CA LEU A 702 23.20 0.80 -12.36
C LEU A 702 23.51 -0.69 -12.63
N LEU A 703 23.42 -1.16 -13.87
CA LEU A 703 23.80 -2.54 -14.26
C LEU A 703 25.29 -2.80 -14.03
N ASN A 704 26.17 -1.88 -14.42
CA ASN A 704 27.61 -2.00 -14.21
C ASN A 704 27.98 -1.98 -12.72
N LYS A 705 27.21 -1.27 -11.87
CA LYS A 705 27.34 -1.33 -10.41
C LYS A 705 26.94 -2.71 -9.86
N ILE A 706 25.84 -3.28 -10.34
CA ILE A 706 25.40 -4.65 -9.99
C ILE A 706 26.44 -5.69 -10.41
N GLU A 707 26.92 -5.62 -11.66
CA GLU A 707 27.93 -6.56 -12.16
C GLU A 707 29.24 -6.44 -11.39
N LYS A 708 29.63 -5.21 -11.01
CA LYS A 708 30.80 -4.98 -10.15
C LYS A 708 30.64 -5.66 -8.79
N LEU A 709 29.48 -5.49 -8.10
CA LEU A 709 29.21 -6.17 -6.83
C LEU A 709 29.32 -7.70 -6.96
N LEU A 710 28.79 -8.28 -8.04
CA LEU A 710 28.85 -9.72 -8.28
C LEU A 710 30.28 -10.22 -8.59
N ARG A 711 31.11 -9.40 -9.24
CA ARG A 711 32.53 -9.70 -9.48
C ARG A 711 33.41 -9.54 -8.24
N GLU A 712 33.07 -8.63 -7.33
CA GLU A 712 33.77 -8.44 -6.05
C GLU A 712 33.26 -9.39 -4.94
N GLY A 713 32.12 -10.05 -5.16
CA GLY A 713 31.39 -10.86 -4.17
C GLY A 713 31.98 -12.24 -3.84
N GLU A 714 33.13 -12.65 -4.39
CA GLU A 714 33.77 -13.96 -4.11
C GLU A 714 34.16 -14.16 -2.63
N HIS A 715 34.13 -13.10 -1.81
CA HIS A 715 34.38 -13.14 -0.37
C HIS A 715 33.16 -12.72 0.49
N GLY A 716 31.99 -12.61 -0.14
CA GLY A 716 30.73 -12.18 0.48
C GLY A 716 30.01 -11.14 -0.37
N LEU A 717 28.78 -11.44 -0.78
CA LEU A 717 27.95 -10.54 -1.57
C LEU A 717 27.22 -9.54 -0.67
N ASP A 718 27.29 -8.25 -1.00
CA ASP A 718 26.48 -7.21 -0.35
C ASP A 718 25.06 -7.23 -0.92
N GLU A 719 24.23 -8.12 -0.39
CA GLU A 719 22.84 -8.31 -0.83
C GLU A 719 22.00 -7.04 -0.68
N HIS A 720 22.30 -6.18 0.31
CA HIS A 720 21.62 -4.90 0.50
C HIS A 720 21.94 -3.90 -0.62
N LYS A 721 23.23 -3.72 -0.98
CA LYS A 721 23.60 -2.89 -2.14
C LYS A 721 23.10 -3.46 -3.47
N LEU A 722 23.02 -4.78 -3.60
CA LEU A 722 22.43 -5.41 -4.79
C LEU A 722 20.93 -5.11 -4.89
N HIS A 723 20.17 -5.32 -3.81
CA HIS A 723 18.75 -4.99 -3.75
C HIS A 723 18.51 -3.50 -4.04
N MET A 724 19.30 -2.59 -3.45
CA MET A 724 19.24 -1.15 -3.72
C MET A 724 19.31 -0.80 -5.21
N TYR A 725 20.29 -1.34 -5.94
CA TYR A 725 20.44 -1.05 -7.36
C TYR A 725 19.37 -1.76 -8.21
N LEU A 726 18.94 -2.96 -7.82
CA LEU A 726 17.95 -3.75 -8.56
C LEU A 726 16.52 -3.20 -8.39
N SER A 727 16.16 -2.74 -7.19
CA SER A 727 14.87 -2.08 -6.92
C SER A 727 14.79 -0.71 -7.62
N ALA A 728 15.92 0.00 -7.76
CA ALA A 728 16.03 1.20 -8.57
C ALA A 728 15.79 0.88 -10.06
N LEU A 729 16.48 -0.12 -10.62
CA LEU A 729 16.22 -0.61 -11.99
C LEU A 729 14.77 -1.05 -12.19
N GLN A 730 14.17 -1.77 -11.24
CA GLN A 730 12.75 -2.18 -11.28
C GLN A 730 11.80 -0.97 -11.35
N SER A 731 12.17 0.12 -10.68
CA SER A 731 11.39 1.38 -10.68
C SER A 731 11.53 2.17 -11.98
N LEU A 732 12.59 1.93 -12.77
CA LEU A 732 12.82 2.54 -14.09
C LEU A 732 12.12 1.79 -15.24
N ILE A 733 11.60 0.58 -15.02
CA ILE A 733 10.92 -0.22 -16.06
C ILE A 733 9.74 0.53 -16.72
N PRO A 734 8.85 1.25 -15.99
CA PRO A 734 7.78 2.02 -16.61
C PRO A 734 8.29 3.16 -17.51
N SER A 735 9.32 3.89 -17.07
CA SER A 735 9.94 4.98 -17.84
C SER A 735 10.64 4.46 -19.10
N LEU A 736 11.34 3.33 -18.99
CA LEU A 736 11.95 2.65 -20.15
C LEU A 736 10.90 2.18 -21.16
N PHE A 737 9.78 1.61 -20.68
CA PHE A 737 8.71 1.17 -21.57
C PHE A 737 7.99 2.36 -22.24
N ALA A 738 7.77 3.46 -21.52
CA ALA A 738 7.25 4.70 -22.09
C ALA A 738 8.19 5.29 -23.16
N LEU A 739 9.51 5.31 -22.92
CA LEU A 739 10.53 5.70 -23.91
C LEU A 739 10.49 4.80 -25.16
N VAL A 740 10.32 3.48 -24.98
CA VAL A 740 10.17 2.52 -26.09
C VAL A 740 8.90 2.80 -26.91
N LEU A 741 7.78 3.16 -26.28
CA LEU A 741 6.52 3.54 -26.94
C LEU A 741 6.55 4.93 -27.58
N GLN A 742 7.26 5.89 -27.01
CA GLN A 742 7.38 7.25 -27.54
C GLN A 742 8.31 7.29 -28.76
N ASN A 743 9.42 6.52 -28.75
CA ASN A 743 10.37 6.41 -29.85
C ASN A 743 10.06 5.26 -30.84
N ALA A 744 8.79 4.85 -30.95
CA ALA A 744 8.39 3.78 -31.86
C ALA A 744 8.11 4.30 -33.30
N PRO A 745 8.31 3.48 -34.34
CA PRO A 745 8.05 3.88 -35.74
C PRO A 745 6.57 4.17 -36.04
N PHE A 746 5.66 3.83 -35.10
CA PHE A 746 4.22 4.09 -35.18
C PHE A 746 3.74 5.25 -34.29
N SER A 747 4.57 5.87 -33.45
CA SER A 747 4.11 6.89 -32.48
C SER A 747 3.49 8.11 -33.15
N SER A 748 4.00 8.50 -34.33
CA SER A 748 3.43 9.58 -35.17
C SER A 748 2.08 9.21 -35.83
N LYS A 749 1.73 7.92 -35.86
CA LYS A 749 0.45 7.39 -36.34
C LYS A 749 -0.61 7.34 -35.22
N ALA A 750 -0.21 7.39 -33.94
CA ALA A 750 -1.07 7.24 -32.77
C ALA A 750 -1.92 8.50 -32.51
N LYS A 751 -2.96 8.70 -33.34
CA LYS A 751 -3.94 9.79 -33.19
C LYS A 751 -5.22 9.27 -32.52
N LEU A 752 -5.73 10.01 -31.55
CA LEU A 752 -6.99 9.72 -30.84
C LEU A 752 -8.19 9.93 -31.78
N HIS A 753 -8.55 8.93 -32.59
CA HIS A 753 -9.69 8.94 -33.51
C HIS A 753 -10.40 7.57 -33.46
N GLY A 754 -11.65 7.54 -32.96
CA GLY A 754 -12.45 6.31 -32.83
C GLY A 754 -12.78 5.95 -31.38
N GLU A 755 -13.29 4.73 -31.16
CA GLU A 755 -13.49 4.18 -29.82
C GLU A 755 -12.14 3.84 -29.18
N VAL A 756 -11.98 4.14 -27.89
CA VAL A 756 -10.72 3.90 -27.17
C VAL A 756 -10.63 2.43 -26.75
N PRO A 757 -9.56 1.69 -27.10
CA PRO A 757 -9.38 0.31 -26.65
C PRO A 757 -9.32 0.21 -25.12
N GLN A 758 -9.95 -0.81 -24.53
CA GLN A 758 -9.81 -1.04 -23.09
C GLN A 758 -8.47 -1.74 -22.79
N ILE A 759 -7.62 -1.06 -22.02
CA ILE A 759 -6.42 -1.68 -21.45
C ILE A 759 -6.87 -2.72 -20.40
N GLU A 760 -6.42 -3.96 -20.59
CA GLU A 760 -6.69 -5.07 -19.67
C GLU A 760 -6.25 -4.73 -18.23
N VAL A 761 -7.10 -4.99 -17.24
CA VAL A 761 -6.87 -4.57 -15.84
C VAL A 761 -5.56 -5.12 -15.27
N THR A 762 -5.09 -6.29 -15.71
CA THR A 762 -3.84 -6.88 -15.23
C THR A 762 -2.59 -6.45 -16.02
N ARG A 763 -2.73 -5.69 -17.13
CA ARG A 763 -1.67 -5.45 -18.14
C ARG A 763 -0.36 -4.92 -17.55
N PHE A 764 -0.43 -4.14 -16.47
CA PHE A 764 0.74 -3.61 -15.76
C PHE A 764 0.75 -4.07 -14.29
N PRO A 765 1.94 -4.34 -13.71
CA PRO A 765 2.10 -4.46 -12.27
C PRO A 765 1.60 -3.21 -11.54
N ARG A 766 1.04 -3.37 -10.34
CA ARG A 766 0.56 -2.25 -9.52
C ARG A 766 1.74 -1.28 -9.24
N PRO A 767 1.67 -0.01 -9.67
CA PRO A 767 2.77 0.94 -9.48
C PRO A 767 2.87 1.36 -8.01
N MET A 768 4.08 1.78 -7.57
CA MET A 768 4.27 2.21 -6.17
C MET A 768 3.86 3.67 -5.92
N SER A 769 3.71 4.46 -6.98
CA SER A 769 3.16 5.81 -6.95
C SER A 769 2.49 6.13 -8.30
N PRO A 770 1.62 7.16 -8.39
CA PRO A 770 1.06 7.60 -9.67
C PRO A 770 2.14 8.00 -10.71
N LEU A 771 3.31 8.46 -10.26
CA LEU A 771 4.43 8.81 -11.14
C LEU A 771 5.11 7.61 -11.79
N GLN A 772 4.89 6.39 -11.28
CA GLN A 772 5.29 5.13 -11.92
C GLN A 772 4.22 4.55 -12.85
N ASP A 773 3.01 5.12 -12.94
CA ASP A 773 1.99 4.63 -13.87
C ASP A 773 2.32 5.05 -15.31
N VAL A 774 2.26 4.09 -16.24
CA VAL A 774 2.56 4.32 -17.65
C VAL A 774 1.54 5.30 -18.26
N SER A 775 0.29 5.31 -17.77
CA SER A 775 -0.72 6.30 -18.20
C SER A 775 -0.27 7.73 -17.87
N THR A 776 0.31 7.95 -16.68
CA THR A 776 0.82 9.25 -16.22
C THR A 776 2.07 9.65 -16.99
N ILE A 777 3.00 8.73 -17.24
CA ILE A 777 4.27 9.01 -17.96
C ILE A 777 4.01 9.34 -19.45
N ILE A 778 2.98 8.72 -20.07
CA ILE A 778 2.57 9.05 -21.45
C ILE A 778 1.65 10.29 -21.50
N GLY A 779 1.01 10.64 -20.38
CA GLY A 779 0.16 11.83 -20.23
C GLY A 779 -1.35 11.58 -20.39
N SER A 780 -1.77 10.42 -20.92
CA SER A 780 -3.18 9.99 -20.90
C SER A 780 -3.34 8.48 -21.06
N ARG A 781 -4.44 7.93 -20.52
CA ARG A 781 -4.76 6.49 -20.59
C ARG A 781 -5.21 6.09 -21.99
N GLU A 782 -5.87 7.00 -22.68
CA GLU A 782 -6.42 6.86 -24.03
C GLU A 782 -5.29 6.75 -25.06
N GLN A 783 -4.26 7.59 -24.93
CA GLN A 783 -3.07 7.53 -25.78
C GLN A 783 -2.24 6.27 -25.52
N LEU A 784 -2.08 5.86 -24.25
CA LEU A 784 -1.47 4.58 -23.91
C LEU A 784 -2.23 3.39 -24.53
N ALA A 785 -3.56 3.40 -24.53
CA ALA A 785 -4.37 2.34 -25.14
C ALA A 785 -4.12 2.20 -26.66
N VAL A 786 -4.08 3.32 -27.38
CA VAL A 786 -3.77 3.34 -28.83
C VAL A 786 -2.32 2.92 -29.09
N LEU A 787 -1.36 3.39 -28.28
CA LEU A 787 0.05 3.00 -28.40
C LEU A 787 0.27 1.51 -28.12
N LEU A 788 -0.45 0.90 -27.16
CA LEU A 788 -0.40 -0.53 -26.88
C LEU A 788 -0.94 -1.37 -28.05
N GLN A 789 -2.08 -0.97 -28.64
CA GLN A 789 -2.63 -1.67 -29.80
C GLN A 789 -1.67 -1.67 -30.99
N LEU A 790 -0.99 -0.54 -31.23
CA LEU A 790 0.03 -0.41 -32.27
C LEU A 790 1.31 -1.18 -31.92
N TYR A 791 1.73 -1.20 -30.66
CA TYR A 791 2.88 -1.96 -30.14
C TYR A 791 2.72 -3.46 -30.36
N ASP A 792 1.58 -4.02 -29.93
CA ASP A 792 1.29 -5.45 -30.05
C ASP A 792 1.17 -5.85 -31.54
N TYR A 793 0.47 -5.06 -32.38
CA TYR A 793 0.39 -5.28 -33.83
C TYR A 793 1.77 -5.25 -34.51
N GLN A 794 2.61 -4.25 -34.20
CA GLN A 794 3.95 -4.09 -34.78
C GLN A 794 4.82 -5.32 -34.46
N LEU A 795 4.79 -5.80 -33.22
CA LEU A 795 5.58 -6.96 -32.80
C LEU A 795 5.18 -8.27 -33.48
N GLU A 796 3.88 -8.49 -33.73
CA GLU A 796 3.39 -9.69 -34.41
C GLU A 796 3.66 -9.67 -35.92
N HIS A 797 3.51 -8.52 -36.58
CA HIS A 797 3.42 -8.44 -38.05
C HIS A 797 4.63 -7.80 -38.75
N GLU A 798 5.18 -6.73 -38.18
CA GLU A 798 6.27 -5.94 -38.79
C GLU A 798 7.64 -6.16 -38.09
N GLY A 799 7.62 -6.78 -36.92
CA GLY A 799 8.80 -7.08 -36.10
C GLY A 799 9.44 -5.84 -35.49
N THR A 800 10.76 -5.90 -35.29
CA THR A 800 11.54 -4.88 -34.57
C THR A 800 12.40 -4.00 -35.50
N THR A 801 12.01 -3.88 -36.78
CA THR A 801 12.79 -3.10 -37.76
C THR A 801 12.62 -1.59 -37.53
N GLY A 802 13.71 -0.83 -37.64
CA GLY A 802 13.70 0.64 -37.47
C GLY A 802 13.39 1.16 -36.05
N TRP A 803 13.37 0.31 -35.03
CA TRP A 803 12.93 0.64 -33.67
C TRP A 803 14.11 0.56 -32.69
N GLU A 804 14.97 1.57 -32.72
CA GLU A 804 16.29 1.54 -32.04
C GLU A 804 16.19 1.36 -30.51
N SER A 805 15.21 2.01 -29.86
CA SER A 805 14.98 1.86 -28.41
C SER A 805 14.59 0.43 -28.01
N LEU A 806 13.73 -0.23 -28.78
CA LEU A 806 13.38 -1.64 -28.55
C LEU A 806 14.55 -2.57 -28.89
N LEU A 807 15.28 -2.30 -29.98
CA LEU A 807 16.48 -3.07 -30.35
C LEU A 807 17.57 -2.96 -29.29
N TRP A 808 17.72 -1.81 -28.62
CA TRP A 808 18.61 -1.66 -27.46
C TRP A 808 18.16 -2.55 -26.29
N VAL A 809 16.86 -2.57 -25.98
CA VAL A 809 16.31 -3.46 -24.93
C VAL A 809 16.57 -4.94 -25.26
N VAL A 810 16.36 -5.36 -26.51
CA VAL A 810 16.48 -6.77 -26.92
C VAL A 810 17.94 -7.21 -27.10
N ASN A 811 18.82 -6.34 -27.61
CA ASN A 811 20.18 -6.73 -28.03
C ASN A 811 21.28 -6.31 -27.05
N GLN A 812 20.99 -5.46 -26.06
CA GLN A 812 21.96 -5.03 -25.04
C GLN A 812 21.44 -5.29 -23.63
N LEU A 813 20.28 -4.75 -23.27
CA LEU A 813 19.74 -4.85 -21.90
C LEU A 813 19.42 -6.29 -21.49
N LEU A 814 18.62 -7.02 -22.28
CA LEU A 814 18.26 -8.40 -21.94
C LEU A 814 19.49 -9.35 -21.89
N PRO A 815 20.43 -9.35 -22.86
CA PRO A 815 21.64 -10.15 -22.76
C PRO A 815 22.49 -9.82 -21.52
N GLN A 816 22.71 -8.53 -21.20
CA GLN A 816 23.47 -8.15 -20.01
C GLN A 816 22.79 -8.60 -18.71
N LEU A 817 21.45 -8.49 -18.63
CA LEU A 817 20.68 -8.99 -17.48
C LEU A 817 20.78 -10.52 -17.31
N ILE A 818 20.71 -11.29 -18.41
CA ILE A 818 20.82 -12.75 -18.33
C ILE A 818 22.27 -13.18 -18.02
N GLU A 819 23.28 -12.46 -18.51
CA GLU A 819 24.69 -12.69 -18.14
C GLU A 819 24.95 -12.37 -16.65
N ILE A 820 24.35 -11.29 -16.13
CA ILE A 820 24.34 -10.95 -14.69
C ILE A 820 23.71 -12.10 -13.89
N VAL A 821 22.55 -12.60 -14.30
CA VAL A 821 21.89 -13.76 -13.65
C VAL A 821 22.75 -15.03 -13.72
N GLY A 822 23.46 -15.25 -14.83
CA GLY A 822 24.44 -16.34 -14.99
C GLY A 822 25.70 -16.26 -14.12
N LYS A 823 25.87 -15.18 -13.34
CA LYS A 823 26.91 -14.98 -12.32
C LYS A 823 26.40 -15.17 -10.88
N ILE A 824 25.08 -15.23 -10.66
CA ILE A 824 24.49 -15.34 -9.32
C ILE A 824 24.55 -16.79 -8.82
N ASN A 825 25.09 -16.97 -7.61
CA ASN A 825 25.06 -18.25 -6.90
C ASN A 825 23.62 -18.54 -6.41
N VAL A 826 23.10 -19.72 -6.76
CA VAL A 826 21.72 -20.13 -6.48
C VAL A 826 21.42 -20.35 -5.00
N THR A 827 22.45 -20.39 -4.14
CA THR A 827 22.28 -20.46 -2.68
C THR A 827 21.78 -19.14 -2.06
N SER A 828 21.91 -17.99 -2.73
CA SER A 828 21.28 -16.75 -2.26
C SER A 828 19.84 -16.67 -2.75
N THR A 829 18.92 -17.13 -1.92
CA THR A 829 17.47 -17.08 -2.19
C THR A 829 16.98 -15.64 -2.34
N ALA A 830 17.52 -14.70 -1.56
CA ALA A 830 17.19 -13.27 -1.68
C ALA A 830 17.52 -12.72 -3.09
N CYS A 831 18.70 -13.04 -3.63
CA CYS A 831 19.07 -12.64 -4.98
C CYS A 831 18.18 -13.31 -6.04
N VAL A 832 17.88 -14.61 -5.89
CA VAL A 832 16.98 -15.35 -6.78
C VAL A 832 15.59 -14.71 -6.80
N HIS A 833 15.00 -14.43 -5.63
CA HIS A 833 13.67 -13.85 -5.51
C HIS A 833 13.59 -12.47 -6.16
N GLU A 834 14.53 -11.56 -5.85
CA GLU A 834 14.48 -10.18 -6.34
C GLU A 834 14.74 -10.07 -7.85
N PHE A 835 15.63 -10.90 -8.43
CA PHE A 835 15.76 -10.97 -9.90
C PHE A 835 14.53 -11.61 -10.56
N SER A 836 13.91 -12.60 -9.94
CA SER A 836 12.66 -13.19 -10.45
C SER A 836 11.54 -12.16 -10.48
N ARG A 837 11.41 -11.37 -9.41
CA ARG A 837 10.47 -10.23 -9.32
C ARG A 837 10.76 -9.14 -10.35
N PHE A 838 12.03 -8.80 -10.57
CA PHE A 838 12.46 -7.86 -11.61
C PHE A 838 12.06 -8.35 -13.01
N PHE A 839 12.40 -9.60 -13.37
CA PHE A 839 12.04 -10.18 -14.67
C PHE A 839 10.52 -10.29 -14.85
N TRP A 840 9.78 -10.64 -13.79
CA TRP A 840 8.33 -10.65 -13.81
C TRP A 840 7.76 -9.25 -14.09
N ARG A 841 8.25 -8.21 -13.40
CA ARG A 841 7.83 -6.82 -13.61
C ARG A 841 8.19 -6.33 -15.02
N LEU A 842 9.36 -6.71 -15.55
CA LEU A 842 9.77 -6.42 -16.94
C LEU A 842 8.83 -7.06 -17.97
N CYS A 843 8.64 -8.38 -17.90
CA CYS A 843 7.82 -9.16 -18.84
C CYS A 843 6.34 -8.80 -18.79
N ARG A 844 5.78 -8.51 -17.61
CA ARG A 844 4.42 -7.97 -17.47
C ARG A 844 4.30 -6.58 -18.10
N THR A 845 5.27 -5.69 -17.87
CA THR A 845 5.22 -4.32 -18.42
C THR A 845 5.32 -4.31 -19.94
N PHE A 846 6.26 -5.08 -20.52
CA PHE A 846 6.41 -5.14 -21.98
C PHE A 846 5.28 -5.94 -22.66
N GLY A 847 4.84 -7.08 -22.10
CA GLY A 847 3.62 -7.81 -22.55
C GLY A 847 3.86 -9.23 -23.07
N LYS A 848 2.77 -9.99 -23.35
CA LYS A 848 2.84 -11.43 -23.72
C LYS A 848 3.63 -11.64 -25.01
N ILE A 849 3.36 -10.85 -26.05
CA ILE A 849 4.00 -10.98 -27.37
C ILE A 849 5.52 -10.75 -27.25
N PHE A 850 5.95 -9.69 -26.58
CA PHE A 850 7.37 -9.43 -26.30
C PHE A 850 8.02 -10.55 -25.46
N THR A 851 7.35 -11.00 -24.40
CA THR A 851 7.83 -12.08 -23.53
C THR A 851 8.05 -13.37 -24.31
N ASN A 852 7.10 -13.73 -25.19
CA ASN A 852 7.16 -14.95 -26.00
C ASN A 852 8.15 -14.85 -27.17
N THR A 853 8.30 -13.69 -27.81
CA THR A 853 9.11 -13.54 -29.04
C THR A 853 10.53 -13.01 -28.81
N LYS A 854 10.85 -12.48 -27.62
CA LYS A 854 12.16 -11.88 -27.29
C LYS A 854 12.77 -12.47 -26.02
N VAL A 855 12.03 -12.47 -24.90
CA VAL A 855 12.60 -12.88 -23.60
C VAL A 855 12.76 -14.41 -23.50
N LYS A 856 11.69 -15.18 -23.72
CA LYS A 856 11.74 -16.65 -23.62
C LYS A 856 12.80 -17.29 -24.54
N PRO A 857 12.99 -16.88 -25.81
CA PRO A 857 14.02 -17.43 -26.68
C PRO A 857 15.45 -17.22 -26.18
N GLN A 858 15.81 -16.04 -25.65
CA GLN A 858 17.18 -15.76 -25.19
C GLN A 858 17.57 -16.61 -23.97
N PHE A 859 16.65 -16.82 -23.03
CA PHE A 859 16.86 -17.78 -21.93
C PHE A 859 17.02 -19.21 -22.48
N GLN A 860 16.16 -19.64 -23.42
CA GLN A 860 16.23 -20.98 -24.01
C GLN A 860 17.52 -21.23 -24.81
N GLU A 861 18.04 -20.23 -25.49
CA GLU A 861 19.32 -20.29 -26.22
C GLU A 861 20.49 -20.51 -25.26
N ILE A 862 20.59 -19.70 -24.19
CA ILE A 862 21.65 -19.81 -23.18
C ILE A 862 21.55 -21.12 -22.38
N LEU A 863 20.34 -21.60 -22.11
CA LEU A 863 20.11 -22.89 -21.45
C LEU A 863 20.52 -24.06 -22.35
N ARG A 864 20.10 -24.08 -23.63
CA ARG A 864 20.49 -25.11 -24.62
C ARG A 864 22.00 -25.19 -24.85
N LEU A 865 22.66 -24.04 -25.03
CA LEU A 865 24.12 -23.97 -25.16
C LEU A 865 24.85 -24.50 -23.92
N SER A 866 24.16 -24.61 -22.78
CA SER A 866 24.70 -25.23 -21.56
C SER A 866 24.49 -26.75 -21.49
N GLU A 867 23.56 -27.32 -22.26
CA GLU A 867 23.31 -28.77 -22.33
C GLU A 867 24.48 -29.49 -23.01
N GLU A 868 25.04 -28.88 -24.06
CA GLU A 868 26.20 -29.40 -24.81
C GLU A 868 27.53 -29.30 -24.03
N ASN A 869 27.57 -28.52 -22.96
CA ASN A 869 28.80 -28.15 -22.23
C ASN A 869 28.79 -28.58 -20.74
N ILE A 870 28.01 -29.60 -20.36
CA ILE A 870 28.02 -30.16 -19.00
C ILE A 870 29.22 -31.09 -18.77
N ASP A 871 30.43 -30.50 -18.70
CA ASP A 871 31.62 -31.21 -18.23
C ASP A 871 31.42 -31.65 -16.77
N SER A 872 31.27 -32.95 -16.54
CA SER A 872 30.85 -33.57 -15.26
C SER A 872 31.85 -33.43 -14.10
N SER A 873 32.87 -32.60 -14.25
CA SER A 873 33.86 -32.24 -13.20
C SER A 873 33.74 -30.79 -12.73
N ALA A 874 32.96 -29.93 -13.40
CA ALA A 874 32.83 -28.51 -13.08
C ALA A 874 31.37 -28.11 -12.87
N GLY A 875 30.99 -27.75 -11.64
CA GLY A 875 29.63 -27.29 -11.27
C GLY A 875 29.24 -25.90 -11.82
N ASN A 876 29.79 -25.50 -12.97
CA ASN A 876 29.73 -24.14 -13.54
C ASN A 876 28.71 -23.95 -14.68
N GLY A 877 28.10 -25.02 -15.19
CA GLY A 877 27.08 -24.94 -16.24
C GLY A 877 25.88 -24.09 -15.81
N VAL A 878 25.27 -23.32 -16.71
CA VAL A 878 24.22 -22.35 -16.36
C VAL A 878 23.01 -23.01 -15.68
N LEU A 879 22.77 -24.29 -15.97
CA LEU A 879 21.72 -25.13 -15.38
C LEU A 879 21.86 -25.34 -13.85
N THR A 880 23.06 -25.18 -13.26
CA THR A 880 23.26 -25.27 -11.79
C THR A 880 23.09 -23.92 -11.08
N LYS A 881 22.85 -22.83 -11.82
CA LYS A 881 22.86 -21.45 -11.32
C LYS A 881 21.45 -20.86 -11.20
N ALA A 882 21.39 -19.61 -10.73
CA ALA A 882 20.16 -18.85 -10.54
C ALA A 882 19.31 -18.64 -11.83
N THR A 883 19.89 -18.82 -13.01
CA THR A 883 19.18 -18.69 -14.31
C THR A 883 17.96 -19.59 -14.40
N VAL A 884 18.01 -20.82 -13.89
CA VAL A 884 16.89 -21.77 -13.91
C VAL A 884 15.72 -21.28 -13.04
N PRO A 885 15.87 -21.01 -11.72
CA PRO A 885 14.76 -20.50 -10.92
C PRO A 885 14.27 -19.12 -11.37
N ILE A 886 15.14 -18.22 -11.84
CA ILE A 886 14.71 -16.90 -12.34
C ILE A 886 13.91 -17.02 -13.65
N TYR A 887 14.29 -17.94 -14.55
CA TYR A 887 13.49 -18.22 -15.75
C TYR A 887 12.13 -18.85 -15.39
N ALA A 888 12.13 -19.88 -14.53
CA ALA A 888 10.93 -20.58 -14.09
C ALA A 888 9.95 -19.64 -13.36
N THR A 889 10.43 -18.91 -12.35
CA THR A 889 9.57 -18.14 -11.40
C THR A 889 9.38 -16.68 -11.79
N GLY A 890 10.27 -16.12 -12.61
CA GLY A 890 10.18 -14.74 -13.10
C GLY A 890 9.61 -14.61 -14.52
N VAL A 891 9.90 -15.54 -15.43
CA VAL A 891 9.52 -15.42 -16.86
C VAL A 891 8.37 -16.36 -17.25
N LEU A 892 8.44 -17.65 -16.90
CA LEU A 892 7.42 -18.63 -17.31
C LEU A 892 6.08 -18.47 -16.56
N THR A 893 6.11 -17.99 -15.31
CA THR A 893 4.94 -17.65 -14.47
C THR A 893 4.22 -16.35 -14.83
N CYS A 894 4.79 -15.51 -15.72
CA CYS A 894 4.25 -14.18 -16.04
C CYS A 894 2.81 -14.20 -16.56
N TYR A 895 2.39 -15.31 -17.15
CA TYR A 895 1.07 -15.52 -17.71
C TYR A 895 0.57 -16.88 -17.23
N ILE A 896 -0.66 -16.94 -16.72
CA ILE A 896 -1.20 -18.12 -16.02
C ILE A 896 -2.08 -18.97 -16.99
N GLN A 897 -1.84 -18.84 -18.30
CA GLN A 897 -2.57 -19.57 -19.33
C GLN A 897 -2.10 -21.03 -19.42
N GLU A 898 -2.92 -21.89 -20.00
CA GLU A 898 -2.63 -23.34 -20.07
C GLU A 898 -1.36 -23.64 -20.88
N GLU A 899 -1.08 -22.84 -21.91
CA GLU A 899 0.16 -22.88 -22.72
C GLU A 899 1.40 -22.62 -21.85
N ASP A 900 1.38 -21.55 -21.06
CA ASP A 900 2.48 -21.15 -20.17
C ASP A 900 2.69 -22.16 -19.03
N ARG A 901 1.60 -22.71 -18.47
CA ARG A 901 1.65 -23.82 -17.50
C ARG A 901 2.28 -25.07 -18.09
N LYS A 902 1.90 -25.48 -19.31
CA LYS A 902 2.49 -26.63 -20.02
C LYS A 902 3.98 -26.42 -20.31
N LEU A 903 4.37 -25.20 -20.72
CA LEU A 903 5.76 -24.83 -20.94
C LEU A 903 6.59 -24.88 -19.64
N LEU A 904 6.03 -24.45 -18.50
CA LEU A 904 6.68 -24.55 -17.19
C LEU A 904 6.82 -26.00 -16.71
N VAL A 905 5.80 -26.85 -16.94
CA VAL A 905 5.90 -28.29 -16.62
C VAL A 905 7.02 -28.95 -17.41
N GLY A 906 7.01 -28.81 -18.74
CA GLY A 906 8.04 -29.39 -19.60
C GLY A 906 9.44 -28.89 -19.25
N PHE A 907 9.62 -27.58 -19.04
CA PHE A 907 10.91 -27.02 -18.64
C PHE A 907 11.44 -27.61 -17.31
N LEU A 908 10.59 -27.78 -16.31
CA LEU A 908 11.01 -28.38 -15.03
C LEU A 908 11.23 -29.90 -15.14
N GLU A 909 10.51 -30.59 -16.01
CA GLU A 909 10.73 -32.01 -16.35
C GLU A 909 12.08 -32.21 -17.07
N ASP A 910 12.38 -31.39 -18.08
CA ASP A 910 13.65 -31.38 -18.82
C ASP A 910 14.84 -31.12 -17.87
N VAL A 911 14.76 -30.05 -17.06
CA VAL A 911 15.81 -29.70 -16.09
C VAL A 911 16.00 -30.79 -15.03
N MET A 912 14.91 -31.33 -14.47
CA MET A 912 14.98 -32.42 -13.49
C MET A 912 15.65 -33.66 -14.09
N THR A 913 15.30 -34.00 -15.32
CA THR A 913 15.86 -35.15 -16.05
C THR A 913 17.34 -34.93 -16.34
N LEU A 914 17.71 -33.78 -16.92
CA LEU A 914 19.08 -33.47 -17.34
C LEU A 914 20.05 -33.35 -16.16
N LEU A 915 19.69 -32.66 -15.07
CA LEU A 915 20.53 -32.58 -13.87
C LEU A 915 20.72 -33.97 -13.22
N SER A 916 19.67 -34.79 -13.20
CA SER A 916 19.74 -36.14 -12.62
C SER A 916 20.61 -37.10 -13.45
N LEU A 917 20.54 -37.03 -14.78
CA LEU A 917 21.32 -37.90 -15.68
C LEU A 917 22.79 -37.45 -15.82
N SER A 918 23.08 -36.16 -15.66
CA SER A 918 24.44 -35.61 -15.64
C SER A 918 25.12 -35.66 -14.26
N HIS A 919 24.41 -36.14 -13.22
CA HIS A 919 24.85 -36.10 -11.82
C HIS A 919 25.20 -34.69 -11.30
N ALA A 920 24.62 -33.65 -11.90
CA ALA A 920 24.87 -32.26 -11.53
C ALA A 920 24.17 -31.86 -10.21
N PRO A 921 24.66 -30.82 -9.50
CA PRO A 921 23.99 -30.25 -8.33
C PRO A 921 22.53 -29.87 -8.62
N LEU A 922 21.61 -30.33 -7.76
CA LEU A 922 20.17 -30.13 -7.92
C LEU A 922 19.68 -28.77 -7.40
N ASP A 923 20.55 -27.92 -6.87
CA ASP A 923 20.17 -26.78 -6.04
C ASP A 923 19.40 -25.68 -6.79
N SER A 924 19.58 -25.58 -8.11
CA SER A 924 18.76 -24.75 -9.00
C SER A 924 17.32 -25.25 -9.16
N LEU A 925 17.12 -26.57 -9.25
CA LEU A 925 15.80 -27.19 -9.22
C LEU A 925 15.16 -27.04 -7.84
N LYS A 926 15.93 -27.20 -6.75
CA LYS A 926 15.45 -26.96 -5.37
C LYS A 926 14.95 -25.52 -5.20
N ALA A 927 15.74 -24.53 -5.59
CA ALA A 927 15.35 -23.12 -5.53
C ALA A 927 14.07 -22.85 -6.35
N SER A 928 13.97 -23.44 -7.55
CA SER A 928 12.77 -23.33 -8.39
C SER A 928 11.52 -23.88 -7.70
N PHE A 929 11.63 -25.03 -7.03
CA PHE A 929 10.53 -25.65 -6.29
C PHE A 929 10.17 -24.92 -4.99
N VAL A 930 11.13 -24.28 -4.33
CA VAL A 930 10.88 -23.47 -3.12
C VAL A 930 10.13 -22.18 -3.48
N GLU A 931 10.61 -21.42 -4.47
CA GLU A 931 9.97 -20.18 -4.94
C GLU A 931 8.56 -20.44 -5.52
N LEU A 932 8.40 -21.47 -6.37
CA LEU A 932 7.07 -21.84 -6.89
C LEU A 932 6.17 -22.43 -5.79
N GLY A 933 6.73 -23.22 -4.87
CA GLY A 933 6.02 -23.89 -3.77
C GLY A 933 5.48 -22.92 -2.71
N ALA A 934 6.05 -21.72 -2.60
CA ALA A 934 5.54 -20.65 -1.74
C ALA A 934 4.13 -20.15 -2.16
N ASN A 935 3.70 -20.39 -3.40
CA ASN A 935 2.38 -20.02 -3.90
C ASN A 935 1.51 -21.27 -4.19
N PRO A 936 0.41 -21.49 -3.45
CA PRO A 936 -0.49 -22.64 -3.64
C PRO A 936 -1.00 -22.85 -5.07
N ALA A 937 -1.07 -21.79 -5.90
CA ALA A 937 -1.49 -21.89 -7.29
C ALA A 937 -0.61 -22.79 -8.17
N TYR A 938 0.62 -23.13 -7.72
CA TYR A 938 1.55 -24.02 -8.43
C TYR A 938 1.70 -25.41 -7.79
N HIS A 939 1.05 -25.70 -6.65
CA HIS A 939 1.21 -27.00 -5.96
C HIS A 939 0.85 -28.19 -6.86
N GLU A 940 -0.30 -28.14 -7.54
CA GLU A 940 -0.69 -29.21 -8.49
C GLU A 940 0.24 -29.32 -9.70
N LEU A 941 0.84 -28.20 -10.12
CA LEU A 941 1.79 -28.15 -11.23
C LEU A 941 3.10 -28.85 -10.84
N LEU A 942 3.67 -28.50 -9.68
CA LEU A 942 4.87 -29.13 -9.15
C LEU A 942 4.64 -30.62 -8.87
N LEU A 943 3.50 -31.00 -8.30
CA LEU A 943 3.13 -32.41 -8.12
C LEU A 943 3.00 -33.17 -9.45
N THR A 944 2.63 -32.49 -10.52
CA THR A 944 2.57 -33.08 -11.87
C THR A 944 3.97 -33.26 -12.46
N VAL A 945 4.88 -32.28 -12.31
CA VAL A 945 6.31 -32.44 -12.65
C VAL A 945 6.93 -33.63 -11.92
N LEU A 946 6.71 -33.75 -10.60
CA LEU A 946 7.23 -34.88 -9.83
C LEU A 946 6.64 -36.22 -10.26
N TRP A 947 5.39 -36.26 -10.75
CA TRP A 947 4.79 -37.49 -11.27
C TRP A 947 5.50 -38.00 -12.54
N TYR A 948 5.92 -37.12 -13.45
CA TYR A 948 6.79 -37.53 -14.57
C TYR A 948 8.10 -38.17 -14.07
N GLY A 949 8.72 -37.54 -13.06
CA GLY A 949 9.91 -38.08 -12.41
C GLY A 949 9.70 -39.42 -11.69
N VAL A 950 8.50 -39.68 -11.15
CA VAL A 950 8.11 -40.96 -10.50
C VAL A 950 8.04 -42.11 -11.52
N VAL A 951 7.49 -41.87 -12.71
CA VAL A 951 7.29 -42.91 -13.74
C VAL A 951 8.47 -43.01 -14.73
N HIS A 952 9.51 -42.20 -14.55
CA HIS A 952 10.66 -42.14 -15.45
C HIS A 952 11.50 -43.43 -15.44
N THR A 953 12.05 -43.82 -16.59
CA THR A 953 12.79 -45.09 -16.77
C THR A 953 14.11 -45.16 -16.00
N SER A 954 14.84 -44.05 -15.90
CA SER A 954 16.08 -43.97 -15.13
C SER A 954 15.82 -43.81 -13.62
N ALA A 955 16.45 -44.68 -12.83
CA ALA A 955 16.44 -44.62 -11.37
C ALA A 955 16.98 -43.30 -10.80
N LEU A 956 17.92 -42.63 -11.48
CA LEU A 956 18.48 -41.36 -11.02
C LEU A 956 17.41 -40.26 -10.96
N VAL A 957 16.53 -40.18 -11.97
CA VAL A 957 15.43 -39.22 -12.01
C VAL A 957 14.37 -39.55 -10.95
N ARG A 958 14.08 -40.83 -10.73
CA ARG A 958 13.17 -41.31 -9.66
C ARG A 958 13.70 -40.98 -8.26
N CYS A 959 15.01 -41.13 -8.02
CA CYS A 959 15.69 -40.67 -6.79
C CYS A 959 15.57 -39.14 -6.60
N THR A 960 15.71 -38.35 -7.67
CA THR A 960 15.51 -36.90 -7.61
C THR A 960 14.06 -36.56 -7.29
N ALA A 961 13.08 -37.16 -7.96
CA ALA A 961 11.66 -36.93 -7.68
C ALA A 961 11.30 -37.22 -6.21
N ALA A 962 11.79 -38.34 -5.66
CA ALA A 962 11.63 -38.71 -4.26
C ALA A 962 12.15 -37.62 -3.30
N ARG A 963 13.36 -37.09 -3.55
CA ARG A 963 13.98 -36.00 -2.78
C ARG A 963 13.25 -34.66 -2.92
N MET A 964 12.69 -34.38 -4.10
CA MET A 964 11.97 -33.12 -4.34
C MET A 964 10.59 -33.08 -3.67
N PHE A 965 9.95 -34.24 -3.43
CA PHE A 965 8.76 -34.30 -2.56
C PHE A 965 9.05 -33.83 -1.13
N GLU A 966 10.25 -34.08 -0.60
CA GLU A 966 10.65 -33.67 0.76
C GLU A 966 10.51 -32.16 0.99
N LEU A 967 10.91 -31.36 -0.02
CA LEU A 967 10.82 -29.90 0.00
C LEU A 967 9.36 -29.43 -0.11
N LEU A 968 8.59 -30.08 -0.99
CA LEU A 968 7.24 -29.64 -1.35
C LEU A 968 6.19 -29.95 -0.26
N VAL A 969 6.32 -31.06 0.46
CA VAL A 969 5.35 -31.49 1.49
C VAL A 969 5.11 -30.41 2.56
N LYS A 970 6.11 -29.61 2.94
CA LYS A 970 5.94 -28.60 4.01
C LYS A 970 4.97 -27.46 3.64
N GLY A 971 4.72 -27.22 2.35
CA GLY A 971 3.80 -26.19 1.88
C GLY A 971 2.43 -26.71 1.41
N VAL A 972 2.31 -28.00 1.09
CA VAL A 972 1.13 -28.57 0.43
C VAL A 972 0.05 -28.97 1.43
N ASN A 973 -1.22 -28.65 1.11
CA ASN A 973 -2.39 -29.02 1.91
C ASN A 973 -2.50 -30.56 2.11
N GLU A 974 -2.83 -31.01 3.33
CA GLU A 974 -2.94 -32.43 3.69
C GLU A 974 -3.77 -33.27 2.70
N THR A 975 -4.82 -32.70 2.09
CA THR A 975 -5.65 -33.40 1.09
C THR A 975 -4.86 -33.76 -0.18
N LEU A 976 -4.02 -32.87 -0.68
CA LEU A 976 -3.12 -33.13 -1.81
C LEU A 976 -1.96 -34.06 -1.40
N VAL A 977 -1.47 -33.97 -0.16
CA VAL A 977 -0.49 -34.94 0.37
C VAL A 977 -1.09 -36.35 0.38
N ALA A 978 -2.34 -36.50 0.83
CA ALA A 978 -3.05 -37.78 0.88
C ALA A 978 -3.45 -38.34 -0.49
N GLN A 979 -3.82 -37.48 -1.45
CA GLN A 979 -4.31 -37.90 -2.77
C GLN A 979 -3.21 -38.03 -3.84
N ARG A 980 -2.12 -37.26 -3.75
CA ARG A 980 -1.08 -37.18 -4.80
C ARG A 980 0.31 -37.59 -4.30
N VAL A 981 0.75 -37.06 -3.14
CA VAL A 981 2.12 -37.33 -2.63
C VAL A 981 2.27 -38.75 -2.11
N VAL A 982 1.45 -39.18 -1.16
CA VAL A 982 1.61 -40.51 -0.53
C VAL A 982 1.47 -41.67 -1.54
N PRO A 983 0.53 -41.66 -2.50
CA PRO A 983 0.51 -42.68 -3.56
C PRO A 983 1.77 -42.70 -4.43
N ALA A 984 2.35 -41.54 -4.74
CA ALA A 984 3.63 -41.45 -5.47
C ALA A 984 4.81 -41.98 -4.65
N LEU A 985 4.90 -41.63 -3.36
CA LEU A 985 5.95 -42.14 -2.47
C LEU A 985 5.82 -43.64 -2.21
N ILE A 986 4.59 -44.19 -2.12
CA ILE A 986 4.36 -45.66 -2.01
C ILE A 986 4.77 -46.39 -3.29
N THR A 987 4.61 -45.75 -4.46
CA THR A 987 5.09 -46.28 -5.74
C THR A 987 6.62 -46.35 -5.74
N LEU A 988 7.29 -45.28 -5.29
CA LEU A 988 8.75 -45.19 -5.19
C LEU A 988 9.36 -46.03 -4.04
N SER A 989 8.62 -46.33 -2.97
CA SER A 989 9.08 -47.22 -1.90
C SER A 989 9.06 -48.69 -2.30
N SER A 990 8.30 -49.03 -3.35
CA SER A 990 8.17 -50.37 -3.93
C SER A 990 9.09 -50.59 -5.15
N ASP A 991 9.92 -49.59 -5.48
CA ASP A 991 10.77 -49.55 -6.68
C ASP A 991 11.75 -50.73 -6.77
N PRO A 992 12.10 -51.29 -7.95
CA PRO A 992 13.17 -52.28 -8.05
C PRO A 992 14.52 -51.81 -7.46
N GLU A 993 14.84 -50.52 -7.53
CA GLU A 993 16.12 -49.97 -7.09
C GLU A 993 16.11 -49.52 -5.62
N ILE A 994 16.97 -50.13 -4.79
CA ILE A 994 17.13 -49.79 -3.36
C ILE A 994 17.50 -48.32 -3.16
N SER A 995 18.23 -47.72 -4.11
CA SER A 995 18.57 -46.30 -4.09
C SER A 995 17.35 -45.39 -4.15
N VAL A 996 16.32 -45.76 -4.93
CA VAL A 996 15.04 -45.04 -5.02
C VAL A 996 14.24 -45.23 -3.73
N ARG A 997 14.18 -46.46 -3.19
CA ARG A 997 13.50 -46.73 -1.91
C ARG A 997 14.06 -45.85 -0.78
N ILE A 998 15.38 -45.80 -0.63
CA ILE A 998 16.07 -44.95 0.36
C ILE A 998 15.69 -43.47 0.17
N ALA A 999 15.65 -42.99 -1.07
CA ALA A 999 15.34 -41.59 -1.38
C ALA A 999 13.90 -41.16 -1.01
N THR A 1000 12.97 -42.08 -0.75
CA THR A 1000 11.62 -41.75 -0.25
C THR A 1000 11.57 -41.40 1.25
N ILE A 1001 12.55 -41.85 2.03
CA ILE A 1001 12.51 -41.84 3.49
C ILE A 1001 12.50 -40.41 4.08
N PRO A 1002 13.32 -39.46 3.60
CA PRO A 1002 13.24 -38.07 4.05
C PRO A 1002 11.86 -37.44 3.82
N ALA A 1003 11.22 -37.74 2.68
CA ALA A 1003 9.88 -37.23 2.36
C ALA A 1003 8.79 -37.83 3.28
N PHE A 1004 8.85 -39.13 3.57
CA PHE A 1004 8.01 -39.74 4.61
C PHE A 1004 8.24 -39.12 5.99
N GLY A 1005 9.49 -38.82 6.35
CA GLY A 1005 9.83 -38.11 7.58
C GLY A 1005 9.25 -36.69 7.62
N THR A 1006 9.28 -35.96 6.50
CA THR A 1006 8.63 -34.65 6.42
C THR A 1006 7.12 -34.75 6.62
N ILE A 1007 6.46 -35.80 6.09
CA ILE A 1007 5.02 -36.05 6.36
C ILE A 1007 4.77 -36.30 7.85
N MET A 1008 5.65 -37.05 8.55
CA MET A 1008 5.56 -37.27 10.00
C MET A 1008 5.68 -35.99 10.84
N GLU A 1009 6.39 -34.97 10.34
CA GLU A 1009 6.56 -33.66 11.00
C GLU A 1009 5.36 -32.72 10.74
N THR A 1010 4.76 -32.80 9.55
CA THR A 1010 3.78 -31.80 9.08
C THR A 1010 2.33 -32.24 9.26
N VAL A 1011 2.00 -33.50 8.95
CA VAL A 1011 0.62 -33.99 8.87
C VAL A 1011 0.11 -34.51 10.21
N ILE A 1012 -1.14 -34.16 10.55
CA ILE A 1012 -1.82 -34.57 11.79
C ILE A 1012 -2.87 -35.66 11.51
N GLN A 1013 -3.36 -35.82 10.27
CA GLN A 1013 -4.33 -36.87 9.91
C GLN A 1013 -3.80 -38.28 10.21
N ARG A 1014 -4.32 -38.90 11.28
CA ARG A 1014 -3.94 -40.26 11.74
C ARG A 1014 -3.95 -41.30 10.62
N GLU A 1015 -4.98 -41.32 9.78
CA GLU A 1015 -5.07 -42.30 8.67
C GLU A 1015 -3.91 -42.21 7.67
N LEU A 1016 -3.34 -41.02 7.48
CA LEU A 1016 -2.17 -40.84 6.62
C LEU A 1016 -0.89 -41.25 7.35
N LEU A 1017 -0.78 -40.88 8.62
CA LEU A 1017 0.33 -41.31 9.48
C LEU A 1017 0.41 -42.84 9.60
N GLU A 1018 -0.69 -43.55 9.81
CA GLU A 1018 -0.67 -45.03 9.89
C GLU A 1018 -0.21 -45.68 8.56
N ARG A 1019 -0.51 -45.07 7.39
CA ARG A 1019 0.03 -45.52 6.10
C ARG A 1019 1.55 -45.32 6.00
N VAL A 1020 2.05 -44.17 6.48
CA VAL A 1020 3.49 -43.89 6.55
C VAL A 1020 4.19 -44.82 7.55
N LYS A 1021 3.57 -45.11 8.70
CA LYS A 1021 4.01 -46.10 9.71
C LYS A 1021 4.16 -47.49 9.09
N MET A 1022 3.14 -47.97 8.37
CA MET A 1022 3.19 -49.24 7.64
C MET A 1022 4.32 -49.28 6.61
N GLN A 1023 4.50 -48.21 5.82
CA GLN A 1023 5.52 -48.18 4.78
C GLN A 1023 6.94 -48.18 5.36
N LEU A 1024 7.19 -47.39 6.42
CA LEU A 1024 8.47 -47.36 7.13
C LEU A 1024 8.73 -48.65 7.92
N ALA A 1025 7.68 -49.31 8.45
CA ALA A 1025 7.80 -50.62 9.10
C ALA A 1025 8.29 -51.68 8.10
N SER A 1026 7.78 -51.68 6.87
CA SER A 1026 8.23 -52.64 5.85
C SER A 1026 9.74 -52.53 5.55
N PHE A 1027 10.33 -51.33 5.60
CA PHE A 1027 11.78 -51.13 5.49
C PHE A 1027 12.60 -51.63 6.70
N LEU A 1028 11.97 -51.83 7.87
CA LEU A 1028 12.62 -52.18 9.15
C LEU A 1028 12.32 -53.62 9.62
N GLU A 1029 11.44 -54.33 8.91
CA GLU A 1029 10.99 -55.68 9.24
C GLU A 1029 11.31 -56.71 8.13
N ASP A 1030 11.37 -56.29 6.86
CA ASP A 1030 11.75 -57.15 5.73
C ASP A 1030 13.20 -57.66 5.88
N PRO A 1031 13.43 -58.99 5.91
CA PRO A 1031 14.76 -59.58 5.99
C PRO A 1031 15.73 -59.14 4.89
N GLN A 1032 15.24 -58.72 3.71
CA GLN A 1032 16.09 -58.26 2.61
C GLN A 1032 16.91 -57.00 2.97
N TYR A 1033 16.49 -56.21 3.96
CA TYR A 1033 17.16 -54.96 4.31
C TYR A 1033 18.08 -55.01 5.53
N GLN A 1034 18.17 -56.13 6.25
CA GLN A 1034 18.87 -56.18 7.54
C GLN A 1034 20.38 -55.83 7.46
N ASP A 1035 21.02 -56.04 6.29
CA ASP A 1035 22.41 -55.65 6.03
C ASP A 1035 22.57 -54.30 5.27
N GLN A 1036 21.48 -53.60 4.95
CA GLN A 1036 21.47 -52.41 4.09
C GLN A 1036 21.87 -51.15 4.88
N HIS A 1037 23.17 -51.00 5.12
CA HIS A 1037 23.80 -49.87 5.82
C HIS A 1037 23.18 -48.50 5.46
N SER A 1038 23.13 -48.17 4.16
CA SER A 1038 22.64 -46.87 3.67
C SER A 1038 21.16 -46.62 3.99
N LEU A 1039 20.34 -47.67 4.09
CA LEU A 1039 18.94 -47.58 4.49
C LEU A 1039 18.84 -47.24 5.99
N HIS A 1040 19.57 -47.97 6.83
CA HIS A 1040 19.61 -47.72 8.27
C HIS A 1040 20.13 -46.32 8.61
N THR A 1041 21.22 -45.88 7.97
CA THR A 1041 21.75 -44.51 8.14
C THR A 1041 20.69 -43.45 7.79
N GLU A 1042 19.94 -43.61 6.70
CA GLU A 1042 18.96 -42.61 6.27
C GLU A 1042 17.69 -42.61 7.15
N ILE A 1043 17.25 -43.77 7.64
CA ILE A 1043 16.17 -43.86 8.64
C ILE A 1043 16.57 -43.17 9.94
N ILE A 1044 17.78 -43.43 10.45
CA ILE A 1044 18.25 -42.86 11.72
C ILE A 1044 18.39 -41.34 11.61
N LYS A 1045 18.98 -40.82 10.52
CA LYS A 1045 19.01 -39.37 10.22
C LYS A 1045 17.61 -38.77 10.20
N THR A 1046 16.69 -39.42 9.48
CA THR A 1046 15.31 -38.94 9.33
C THR A 1046 14.61 -38.90 10.69
N PHE A 1047 14.68 -39.98 11.46
CA PHE A 1047 14.10 -40.09 12.80
C PHE A 1047 14.71 -39.11 13.81
N GLY A 1048 16.03 -38.89 13.78
CA GLY A 1048 16.68 -37.88 14.61
C GLY A 1048 16.26 -36.45 14.26
N ARG A 1049 16.16 -36.14 12.96
CA ARG A 1049 15.73 -34.83 12.46
C ARG A 1049 14.28 -34.51 12.80
N VAL A 1050 13.34 -35.42 12.52
CA VAL A 1050 11.89 -35.14 12.60
C VAL A 1050 11.24 -35.61 13.88
N GLY A 1051 11.84 -36.58 14.58
CA GLY A 1051 11.29 -37.17 15.81
C GLY A 1051 10.91 -36.18 16.91
N PRO A 1052 11.66 -35.06 17.13
CA PRO A 1052 11.26 -34.05 18.10
C PRO A 1052 9.97 -33.29 17.75
N ASN A 1053 9.68 -33.13 16.45
CA ASN A 1053 8.55 -32.35 15.93
C ASN A 1053 7.37 -33.23 15.46
N ALA A 1054 7.57 -34.55 15.38
CA ALA A 1054 6.57 -35.53 14.98
C ALA A 1054 5.42 -35.65 15.99
N GLU A 1055 4.28 -36.18 15.53
CA GLU A 1055 3.13 -36.46 16.40
C GLU A 1055 3.54 -37.37 17.59
N PRO A 1056 3.22 -37.03 18.85
CA PRO A 1056 3.76 -37.73 20.01
C PRO A 1056 3.50 -39.23 20.06
N ARG A 1057 2.32 -39.73 19.65
CA ARG A 1057 2.04 -41.17 19.63
C ARG A 1057 2.84 -41.87 18.54
N PHE A 1058 2.97 -41.29 17.35
CA PHE A 1058 3.85 -41.80 16.31
C PHE A 1058 5.31 -41.88 16.78
N ARG A 1059 5.81 -40.82 17.43
CA ARG A 1059 7.16 -40.78 18.00
C ARG A 1059 7.36 -41.88 19.06
N ASP A 1060 6.39 -42.04 19.95
CA ASP A 1060 6.49 -42.90 21.12
C ASP A 1060 6.20 -44.38 20.82
N GLU A 1061 5.23 -44.70 19.95
CA GLU A 1061 4.90 -46.06 19.52
C GLU A 1061 5.86 -46.60 18.45
N PHE A 1062 6.45 -45.74 17.62
CA PHE A 1062 7.19 -46.18 16.42
C PHE A 1062 8.65 -45.70 16.40
N VAL A 1063 8.92 -44.39 16.49
CA VAL A 1063 10.27 -43.85 16.29
C VAL A 1063 11.25 -44.31 17.38
N ILE A 1064 10.91 -44.09 18.66
CA ILE A 1064 11.80 -44.41 19.79
C ILE A 1064 12.03 -45.94 19.91
N PRO A 1065 11.01 -46.81 19.78
CA PRO A 1065 11.23 -48.26 19.77
C PRO A 1065 12.14 -48.75 18.63
N HIS A 1066 12.04 -48.18 17.43
CA HIS A 1066 12.89 -48.57 16.31
C HIS A 1066 14.33 -48.03 16.43
N LEU A 1067 14.55 -46.84 17.02
CA LEU A 1067 15.89 -46.37 17.36
C LEU A 1067 16.57 -47.26 18.43
N HIS A 1068 15.81 -47.86 19.35
CA HIS A 1068 16.34 -48.87 20.28
C HIS A 1068 16.70 -50.17 19.54
N LYS A 1069 15.81 -50.67 18.66
CA LYS A 1069 16.07 -51.86 17.82
C LYS A 1069 17.33 -51.68 16.95
N LEU A 1070 17.51 -50.51 16.33
CA LEU A 1070 18.67 -50.21 15.48
C LEU A 1070 19.98 -50.07 16.28
N ALA A 1071 19.94 -49.51 17.49
CA ALA A 1071 21.10 -49.51 18.39
C ALA A 1071 21.52 -50.95 18.77
N LEU A 1072 20.57 -51.80 19.19
CA LEU A 1072 20.84 -53.21 19.50
C LEU A 1072 21.47 -53.98 18.32
N VAL A 1073 21.03 -53.71 17.08
CA VAL A 1073 21.62 -54.31 15.88
C VAL A 1073 23.04 -53.76 15.62
N ASN A 1074 23.29 -52.48 15.90
CA ASN A 1074 24.61 -51.89 15.70
C ASN A 1074 25.68 -52.44 16.65
N ASN A 1075 25.33 -52.78 17.90
CA ASN A 1075 26.23 -53.47 18.82
C ASN A 1075 26.69 -54.85 18.31
N LEU A 1076 26.00 -55.44 17.32
CA LEU A 1076 26.36 -56.71 16.67
C LEU A 1076 27.18 -56.50 15.37
N GLN A 1077 27.42 -55.26 14.95
CA GLN A 1077 28.16 -54.95 13.72
C GLN A 1077 29.65 -55.27 13.88
N ILE A 1078 30.18 -56.09 12.97
CA ILE A 1078 31.58 -56.55 12.99
C ILE A 1078 32.52 -55.53 12.33
N VAL A 1079 32.00 -54.65 11.46
CA VAL A 1079 32.80 -53.64 10.75
C VAL A 1079 32.79 -52.32 11.52
N ASP A 1080 33.86 -52.04 12.28
CA ASP A 1080 33.98 -50.87 13.16
C ASP A 1080 33.66 -49.53 12.47
N SER A 1081 34.04 -49.35 11.20
CA SER A 1081 33.74 -48.10 10.47
C SER A 1081 32.25 -47.92 10.18
N LYS A 1082 31.52 -49.00 9.87
CA LYS A 1082 30.05 -48.97 9.76
C LYS A 1082 29.40 -48.76 11.12
N ARG A 1083 29.94 -49.42 12.15
CA ARG A 1083 29.45 -49.34 13.53
C ARG A 1083 29.56 -47.92 14.09
N LEU A 1084 30.69 -47.25 13.86
CA LEU A 1084 30.91 -45.85 14.23
C LEU A 1084 30.00 -44.90 13.44
N ASP A 1085 29.81 -45.12 12.13
CA ASP A 1085 28.90 -44.30 11.31
C ASP A 1085 27.45 -44.34 11.82
N ILE A 1086 26.93 -45.54 12.06
CA ILE A 1086 25.57 -45.72 12.63
C ILE A 1086 25.50 -45.18 14.07
N ALA A 1087 26.50 -45.44 14.92
CA ALA A 1087 26.54 -44.91 16.28
C ALA A 1087 26.55 -43.38 16.32
N THR A 1088 27.25 -42.72 15.40
CA THR A 1088 27.29 -41.25 15.31
C THR A 1088 25.92 -40.67 14.98
N HIS A 1089 25.21 -41.24 14.01
CA HIS A 1089 23.84 -40.80 13.66
C HIS A 1089 22.83 -41.14 14.77
N LEU A 1090 22.99 -42.27 15.47
CA LEU A 1090 22.20 -42.58 16.67
C LEU A 1090 22.44 -41.55 17.78
N PHE A 1091 23.69 -41.13 17.99
CA PHE A 1091 24.04 -40.09 18.97
C PHE A 1091 23.37 -38.74 18.66
N GLU A 1092 23.38 -38.30 17.39
CA GLU A 1092 22.60 -37.12 16.99
C GLU A 1092 21.09 -37.30 17.28
N ALA A 1093 20.51 -38.46 16.93
CA ALA A 1093 19.08 -38.73 17.10
C ALA A 1093 18.63 -38.80 18.58
N TYR A 1094 19.35 -39.54 19.44
CA TYR A 1094 19.07 -39.59 20.88
C TYR A 1094 19.26 -38.22 21.55
N SER A 1095 20.21 -37.42 21.07
CA SER A 1095 20.44 -36.07 21.60
C SER A 1095 19.31 -35.11 21.24
N ALA A 1096 18.85 -35.11 19.99
CA ALA A 1096 17.69 -34.32 19.56
C ALA A 1096 16.42 -34.71 20.33
N LEU A 1097 16.21 -36.02 20.54
CA LEU A 1097 15.07 -36.55 21.30
C LEU A 1097 15.18 -36.31 22.82
N SER A 1098 16.38 -36.11 23.39
CA SER A 1098 16.55 -35.88 24.84
C SER A 1098 15.86 -34.63 25.38
N CYS A 1099 15.57 -33.66 24.51
CA CYS A 1099 14.80 -32.45 24.80
C CYS A 1099 13.28 -32.67 24.84
N CYS A 1100 12.78 -33.84 24.43
CA CYS A 1100 11.36 -34.14 24.35
C CYS A 1100 10.76 -34.55 25.71
N PHE A 1101 9.44 -34.38 25.85
CA PHE A 1101 8.70 -35.08 26.89
C PHE A 1101 8.50 -36.55 26.49
N ILE A 1102 9.19 -37.46 27.17
CA ILE A 1102 9.15 -38.92 27.00
C ILE A 1102 8.48 -39.51 28.24
N SER A 1103 7.58 -40.48 28.06
CA SER A 1103 6.88 -41.14 29.19
C SER A 1103 7.83 -42.03 30.00
N GLU A 1104 7.51 -42.28 31.26
CA GLU A 1104 8.36 -43.07 32.17
C GLU A 1104 8.52 -44.53 31.69
N ASP A 1105 7.43 -45.14 31.21
CA ASP A 1105 7.45 -46.47 30.60
C ASP A 1105 8.37 -46.52 29.37
N LEU A 1106 8.22 -45.58 28.44
CA LEU A 1106 9.06 -45.52 27.24
C LEU A 1106 10.53 -45.19 27.56
N MET A 1107 10.76 -44.38 28.60
CA MET A 1107 12.09 -44.06 29.12
C MET A 1107 12.80 -45.34 29.60
N VAL A 1108 12.11 -46.17 30.38
CA VAL A 1108 12.65 -47.43 30.94
C VAL A 1108 12.75 -48.54 29.90
N ASN A 1109 11.73 -48.70 29.04
CA ASN A 1109 11.62 -49.84 28.11
C ASN A 1109 12.42 -49.65 26.81
N HIS A 1110 12.64 -48.41 26.34
CA HIS A 1110 13.30 -48.15 25.07
C HIS A 1110 14.41 -47.09 25.11
N PHE A 1111 14.18 -45.92 25.74
CA PHE A 1111 15.13 -44.81 25.63
C PHE A 1111 16.44 -45.04 26.41
N LEU A 1112 16.37 -45.42 27.69
CA LEU A 1112 17.54 -45.77 28.50
C LEU A 1112 18.27 -47.03 27.98
N PRO A 1113 17.58 -48.12 27.60
CA PRO A 1113 18.22 -49.25 26.92
C PRO A 1113 18.98 -48.85 25.65
N GLY A 1114 18.35 -48.04 24.77
CA GLY A 1114 18.98 -47.53 23.55
C GLY A 1114 20.24 -46.67 23.81
N LEU A 1115 20.18 -45.76 24.78
CA LEU A 1115 21.34 -44.98 25.23
C LEU A 1115 22.46 -45.88 25.78
N ARG A 1116 22.13 -46.95 26.51
CA ARG A 1116 23.12 -47.90 27.06
C ARG A 1116 23.79 -48.72 25.96
N CYS A 1117 23.05 -49.19 24.96
CA CYS A 1117 23.58 -49.83 23.74
C CYS A 1117 24.58 -48.91 23.02
N LEU A 1118 24.15 -47.67 22.74
CA LEU A 1118 24.96 -46.65 22.09
C LEU A 1118 26.21 -46.27 22.91
N ARG A 1119 26.13 -46.23 24.24
CA ARG A 1119 27.31 -46.02 25.10
C ARG A 1119 28.33 -47.15 24.93
N THR A 1120 27.90 -48.40 24.83
CA THR A 1120 28.80 -49.54 24.59
C THR A 1120 29.50 -49.48 23.23
N ASP A 1121 28.88 -48.87 22.22
CA ASP A 1121 29.56 -48.55 20.96
C ASP A 1121 30.59 -47.43 21.14
N MET A 1122 30.21 -46.32 21.77
CA MET A 1122 31.09 -45.16 21.95
C MET A 1122 32.24 -45.40 22.95
N GLU A 1123 32.09 -46.27 23.93
CA GLU A 1123 33.15 -46.69 24.85
C GLU A 1123 34.35 -47.31 24.12
N HIS A 1124 34.10 -47.97 22.97
CA HIS A 1124 35.14 -48.56 22.13
C HIS A 1124 35.54 -47.68 20.94
N LEU A 1125 34.62 -46.84 20.43
CA LEU A 1125 34.81 -46.13 19.15
C LEU A 1125 34.99 -44.61 19.28
N SER A 1126 34.49 -43.96 20.34
CA SER A 1126 34.69 -42.52 20.59
C SER A 1126 34.51 -42.13 22.07
N PRO A 1127 35.58 -42.17 22.89
CA PRO A 1127 35.51 -41.88 24.33
C PRO A 1127 34.98 -40.50 24.70
N GLU A 1128 35.07 -39.51 23.80
CA GLU A 1128 34.52 -38.17 24.04
C GLU A 1128 32.98 -38.17 24.05
N HIS A 1129 32.36 -39.00 23.20
CA HIS A 1129 30.92 -39.19 23.13
C HIS A 1129 30.38 -40.09 24.25
N GLU A 1130 31.17 -41.06 24.71
CA GLU A 1130 30.85 -41.88 25.91
C GLU A 1130 30.54 -40.99 27.11
N VAL A 1131 31.39 -40.00 27.41
CA VAL A 1131 31.23 -39.13 28.59
C VAL A 1131 29.93 -38.32 28.54
N ILE A 1132 29.48 -37.93 27.34
CA ILE A 1132 28.18 -37.26 27.15
C ILE A 1132 27.03 -38.24 27.40
N LEU A 1133 27.09 -39.44 26.80
CA LEU A 1133 26.08 -40.49 26.98
C LEU A 1133 25.96 -40.93 28.44
N SER A 1134 27.07 -41.11 29.15
CA SER A 1134 27.10 -41.38 30.59
C SER A 1134 26.59 -40.22 31.46
N SER A 1135 26.49 -39.00 30.93
CA SER A 1135 25.77 -37.89 31.56
C SER A 1135 24.27 -37.94 31.24
N MET A 1136 23.89 -38.17 29.99
CA MET A 1136 22.48 -38.28 29.54
C MET A 1136 21.75 -39.43 30.23
N ILE A 1137 22.41 -40.60 30.36
CA ILE A 1137 21.89 -41.77 31.07
C ILE A 1137 21.59 -41.42 32.53
N LYS A 1138 22.52 -40.77 33.24
CA LYS A 1138 22.32 -40.35 34.64
C LYS A 1138 21.19 -39.33 34.80
N GLU A 1139 21.06 -38.38 33.87
CA GLU A 1139 19.95 -37.42 33.89
C GLU A 1139 18.59 -38.12 33.66
N CYS A 1140 18.56 -39.11 32.76
CA CYS A 1140 17.35 -39.90 32.49
C CYS A 1140 17.00 -40.85 33.66
N GLU A 1141 17.99 -41.48 34.29
CA GLU A 1141 17.82 -42.28 35.51
C GLU A 1141 17.28 -41.40 36.65
N GLN A 1142 17.88 -40.22 36.88
CA GLN A 1142 17.37 -39.25 37.87
C GLN A 1142 15.95 -38.74 37.56
N LYS A 1143 15.54 -38.64 36.29
CA LYS A 1143 14.16 -38.27 35.92
C LYS A 1143 13.12 -39.33 36.29
N VAL A 1144 13.53 -40.60 36.37
CA VAL A 1144 12.69 -41.74 36.83
C VAL A 1144 12.72 -41.82 38.36
N GLU A 1145 13.90 -41.75 38.97
CA GLU A 1145 14.09 -41.82 40.43
C GLU A 1145 13.40 -40.66 41.18
N ASN A 1146 13.46 -39.43 40.67
CA ASN A 1146 12.84 -38.28 41.35
C ASN A 1146 11.30 -38.29 41.34
N LYS A 1147 10.66 -39.09 40.49
CA LYS A 1147 9.20 -39.24 40.45
C LYS A 1147 8.67 -40.38 41.31
N THR A 1148 9.42 -41.48 41.39
CA THR A 1148 9.06 -42.66 42.20
C THR A 1148 9.09 -42.42 43.72
N VAL A 1149 9.48 -41.22 44.17
CA VAL A 1149 9.51 -40.78 45.57
C VAL A 1149 8.36 -39.81 45.93
N GLN A 1150 7.49 -39.40 45.00
CA GLN A 1150 6.34 -38.52 45.29
C GLN A 1150 4.98 -39.22 45.14
N GLU A 1151 4.28 -39.41 46.27
CA GLU A 1151 2.85 -39.72 46.27
C GLU A 1151 1.99 -38.49 45.85
N PRO A 1152 0.77 -38.70 45.34
CA PRO A 1152 0.10 -37.70 44.50
C PRO A 1152 -0.68 -36.63 45.28
N GLN A 1153 -0.16 -35.40 45.30
CA GLN A 1153 -0.97 -34.18 45.46
C GLN A 1153 -0.54 -33.09 44.45
N GLY A 1154 -1.46 -32.17 44.15
CA GLY A 1154 -1.32 -31.22 43.03
C GLY A 1154 -0.38 -30.03 43.28
N SER A 1155 -0.30 -29.16 42.27
CA SER A 1155 0.57 -27.96 42.15
C SER A 1155 2.06 -28.24 41.95
N MET A 1156 2.49 -28.33 40.68
CA MET A 1156 3.91 -28.18 40.32
C MET A 1156 4.33 -26.71 40.47
N SER A 1157 5.38 -26.45 41.25
CA SER A 1157 5.93 -25.10 41.40
C SER A 1157 6.84 -24.72 40.23
N ILE A 1158 6.63 -23.52 39.66
CA ILE A 1158 7.38 -22.94 38.54
C ILE A 1158 8.91 -22.92 38.80
N ALA A 1159 9.31 -22.77 40.07
CA ALA A 1159 10.72 -22.70 40.48
C ALA A 1159 11.54 -23.95 40.10
N ALA A 1160 10.91 -25.14 40.03
CA ALA A 1160 11.60 -26.38 39.65
C ALA A 1160 12.00 -26.41 38.16
N SER A 1161 11.29 -25.67 37.30
CA SER A 1161 11.59 -25.62 35.86
C SER A 1161 12.87 -24.82 35.59
N LEU A 1162 13.03 -23.68 36.27
CA LEU A 1162 14.15 -22.75 36.07
C LEU A 1162 15.52 -23.37 36.41
N VAL A 1163 15.59 -24.18 37.47
CA VAL A 1163 16.83 -24.89 37.85
C VAL A 1163 17.25 -25.92 36.78
N SER A 1164 16.30 -26.43 36.00
CA SER A 1164 16.61 -27.34 34.87
C SER A 1164 17.15 -26.61 33.64
N GLU A 1165 16.88 -25.32 33.47
CA GLU A 1165 17.39 -24.56 32.32
C GLU A 1165 18.88 -24.26 32.49
N ASP A 1166 19.33 -23.94 33.70
CA ASP A 1166 20.73 -23.59 33.96
C ASP A 1166 21.69 -24.80 33.90
N THR A 1167 21.17 -26.04 33.92
CA THR A 1167 21.90 -27.25 33.53
C THR A 1167 21.79 -27.54 32.03
N LYS A 1168 20.61 -27.37 31.41
CA LYS A 1168 20.41 -27.52 29.96
C LYS A 1168 21.30 -26.57 29.14
N THR A 1169 21.44 -25.31 29.53
CA THR A 1169 22.31 -24.34 28.83
C THR A 1169 23.78 -24.76 28.88
N LYS A 1170 24.25 -25.25 30.03
CA LYS A 1170 25.63 -25.76 30.19
C LYS A 1170 25.85 -27.06 29.40
N PHE A 1171 24.84 -27.92 29.30
CA PHE A 1171 24.86 -29.11 28.43
C PHE A 1171 24.90 -28.71 26.95
N LEU A 1172 23.98 -27.85 26.48
CA LEU A 1172 23.90 -27.36 25.10
C LEU A 1172 25.20 -26.67 24.65
N ASN A 1173 25.80 -25.83 25.50
CA ASN A 1173 27.06 -25.16 25.21
C ASN A 1173 28.25 -26.14 25.06
N LYS A 1174 28.21 -27.29 25.74
CA LYS A 1174 29.23 -28.34 25.59
C LYS A 1174 28.93 -29.26 24.41
N MET A 1175 27.65 -29.48 24.11
CA MET A 1175 27.18 -30.28 22.97
C MET A 1175 27.51 -29.61 21.64
N GLY A 1176 27.24 -28.31 21.50
CA GLY A 1176 27.48 -27.53 20.29
C GLY A 1176 28.96 -27.34 19.92
N GLN A 1177 29.89 -27.82 20.74
CA GLN A 1177 31.33 -27.88 20.43
C GLN A 1177 31.77 -29.23 19.83
N LEU A 1178 30.93 -30.26 19.92
CA LEU A 1178 31.23 -31.63 19.48
C LEU A 1178 30.30 -32.11 18.34
N THR A 1179 29.08 -31.57 18.23
CA THR A 1179 28.23 -31.78 17.05
C THR A 1179 28.74 -30.98 15.86
N THR A 1180 29.05 -31.65 14.74
CA THR A 1180 29.30 -31.01 13.43
C THR A 1180 28.08 -30.30 12.87
N SER A 1181 26.88 -30.65 13.34
CA SER A 1181 25.58 -30.30 12.76
C SER A 1181 24.83 -29.21 13.54
N GLY A 1182 25.46 -28.03 13.75
CA GLY A 1182 24.89 -26.93 14.55
C GLY A 1182 23.47 -26.46 14.15
N ALA A 1183 23.05 -26.72 12.91
CA ALA A 1183 21.70 -26.45 12.42
C ALA A 1183 20.59 -27.30 13.08
N MET A 1184 20.89 -28.52 13.56
CA MET A 1184 19.85 -29.40 14.15
C MET A 1184 19.27 -28.82 15.45
N LEU A 1185 20.11 -28.24 16.31
CA LEU A 1185 19.68 -27.66 17.58
C LEU A 1185 18.76 -26.43 17.43
N ALA A 1186 18.89 -25.68 16.33
CA ALA A 1186 18.04 -24.52 16.06
C ALA A 1186 16.56 -24.93 15.83
N ASN A 1187 16.32 -26.09 15.21
CA ASN A 1187 14.97 -26.59 14.94
C ASN A 1187 14.23 -27.07 16.20
N VAL A 1188 14.95 -27.51 17.23
CA VAL A 1188 14.36 -28.03 18.49
C VAL A 1188 13.58 -26.95 19.26
N PHE A 1189 13.88 -25.66 19.03
CA PHE A 1189 13.19 -24.55 19.68
C PHE A 1189 12.00 -23.98 18.88
N GLN A 1190 11.73 -24.48 17.67
CA GLN A 1190 10.53 -24.11 16.89
C GLN A 1190 9.30 -24.88 17.37
N ARG A 1191 8.83 -24.60 18.59
CA ARG A 1191 7.51 -25.06 19.04
C ARG A 1191 6.43 -24.47 18.12
N LYS A 1192 5.58 -25.35 17.55
CA LYS A 1192 4.29 -24.95 16.96
C LYS A 1192 3.51 -24.13 17.99
N LYS A 1193 2.90 -23.04 17.52
CA LYS A 1193 2.17 -22.04 18.32
C LYS A 1193 0.71 -22.00 17.87
#